data_AF-A0A9E2AGU7-F1
#
_entry.id   AF-A0A9E2AGU7-F1
#
_cell.length_a   1.000
_cell.length_b   1.000
_cell.length_c   1.000
_cell.angle_alpha   90.00
_cell.angle_beta   90.00
_cell.angle_gamma   90.00
#
_symmetry.space_group_name_H-M   'P 1'
#
loop_
_entity.id
_entity.type
_entity.pdbx_description
1 polymer ?
#
loop_
_entity_poly.entity_id
_entity_poly.type
_entity_poly.pdbx_seq_one_letter_code
_entity_poly.pdbx_strand_id
1 'polypeptide(L)'
;MIKINEIAEIFEELTHINFQNTNAELQSLILLNEVINRFFVIITRDERIVFHTAFARIAFAQHKYRLPRRHIYAIHQIRRSADTYHKQGMQLEIGKDELHLLIRSGLKGILELFVHVFDRELPADLETTRLIQYPKSKERQKIKQFRASEKVIVLEIDKESELMIAHPFSEPDTEIKIRFNIPDRNENFTESLQMFMEHGTFPVVMQLEGVEIDQNNIRRPLAFVVEPDYLLDVTSVAERSKDYQDESILYLMRRFLPRPSSTALVLGNITNFFLDELMMDHTLQFEDLFHRVFQQNPLAFTMFTDQEVREIFQSSKLHFFNLKSAITKEFKSKNIQWNDCYLEPSFYSPEYGLQGRLDIYHENPKEEDRPTIIELKSGKIWRPNRHGLNQSHYAQTLLYDLMITASYGRNINPVSYILYSAEPQNQLKYAPKTKAYQYEVLNVRNKLIALERALRNIKSAHALFSKITTDHFEKSNGFVRRDIEAFQKFYANLSRLEKAYFLLFVKFISLEQSIAKIGVQQFNNINGQAALWLDSYQKKDSEFNILAYLKILENQTTKADPLIRLMRTDQTNVLANFRVGDIAILYPFLGTDESPIQNQVFKCTIVDLDHKSVVIRLRSKQFNLRVFDRHEFWNIEHDLIDSSFLGLYRSLSAFLQRGDRSRRLLFTTEPPAKPGISPNLNPSGMTDEQARIFNKAIAAKDYFLIWGPPGTGKTSVMVKELTKYYLEHTPFNILLLAYTNRAVDEMCAAVESISDQLPYIRIGSRYSTSPRYRDRLFNNMIRETRRRSEVKKMIDDHRIFTATISSFSSKDELLRLKKFDIVIIDEASQVIEPQIVGILSKFKKFILIGDHNQLPAVVQQDIEVSAVELPLLNDIGLINLRNSLFERLYKRCQRNEWIWAYDILSHQGRMHKELMVFPNKRFYNDKLDLLPANITYRERQERATLVQYEGKDKLLSRLATERLVFIDTPIDDTNTNLKTNSYEADKVVQLIMALKKLYLKKELDPSKVGVITPYRAQIAAIREQLFQHDLDPQGLSIDTVERYQGGARDIIILSLSQNSKSQMYSLSTPSDEGIDRKLNVALTRAREQLILIGNEKILSTIPVYRDLILWMKGEKQL
;
A
#
# COMPACT_ATOMS: atom_id res chain seq x y z
N MET A 1 -5.58 -48.90 -20.27
CA MET A 1 -6.63 -49.12 -21.29
C MET A 1 -7.24 -47.82 -21.78
N ILE A 2 -7.87 -46.98 -20.94
CA ILE A 2 -8.50 -45.71 -21.37
C ILE A 2 -7.56 -44.81 -22.18
N LYS A 3 -6.34 -44.55 -21.68
CA LYS A 3 -5.34 -43.73 -22.37
C LYS A 3 -4.97 -44.29 -23.75
N ILE A 4 -4.87 -45.62 -23.89
CA ILE A 4 -4.54 -46.29 -25.16
C ILE A 4 -5.70 -46.17 -26.15
N ASN A 5 -6.94 -46.24 -25.67
CA ASN A 5 -8.14 -46.06 -26.50
C ASN A 5 -8.29 -44.61 -26.99
N GLU A 6 -8.08 -43.60 -26.11
CA GLU A 6 -8.10 -42.17 -26.52
C GLU A 6 -6.99 -41.85 -27.53
N ILE A 7 -5.84 -42.51 -27.41
CA ILE A 7 -4.72 -42.40 -28.35
C ILE A 7 -5.07 -43.03 -29.70
N ALA A 8 -5.75 -44.19 -29.70
CA ALA A 8 -6.22 -44.85 -30.91
C ALA A 8 -7.32 -44.04 -31.63
N GLU A 9 -8.21 -43.40 -30.86
CA GLU A 9 -9.26 -42.52 -31.38
C GLU A 9 -8.67 -41.25 -32.04
N ILE A 10 -7.69 -40.60 -31.38
CA ILE A 10 -6.92 -39.51 -31.99
C ILE A 10 -6.26 -39.96 -33.30
N PHE A 11 -5.74 -41.18 -33.31
CA PHE A 11 -5.08 -41.73 -34.47
C PHE A 11 -6.05 -41.96 -35.64
N GLU A 12 -7.23 -42.51 -35.36
CA GLU A 12 -8.32 -42.67 -36.34
C GLU A 12 -8.82 -41.32 -36.86
N GLU A 13 -9.02 -40.32 -35.98
CA GLU A 13 -9.38 -38.95 -36.39
C GLU A 13 -8.34 -38.32 -37.34
N LEU A 14 -7.04 -38.51 -37.06
CA LEU A 14 -5.96 -38.02 -37.94
C LEU A 14 -6.02 -38.65 -39.35
N THR A 15 -6.50 -39.89 -39.47
CA THR A 15 -6.66 -40.56 -40.79
C THR A 15 -7.86 -40.06 -41.59
N HIS A 16 -8.85 -39.45 -40.93
CA HIS A 16 -10.08 -38.96 -41.56
C HIS A 16 -10.03 -37.47 -41.98
N ILE A 17 -8.96 -36.73 -41.67
CA ILE A 17 -8.77 -35.34 -42.12
C ILE A 17 -8.55 -35.34 -43.64
N ASN A 18 -9.62 -35.05 -44.42
CA ASN A 18 -9.66 -35.19 -45.88
C ASN A 18 -9.37 -33.86 -46.62
N PHE A 19 -8.47 -33.87 -47.61
CA PHE A 19 -7.84 -32.68 -48.23
C PHE A 19 -8.41 -32.32 -49.61
N GLN A 20 -9.73 -32.13 -49.75
CA GLN A 20 -10.34 -32.06 -51.10
C GLN A 20 -10.83 -30.66 -51.55
N ASN A 21 -10.98 -29.64 -50.68
CA ASN A 21 -11.28 -28.26 -51.12
C ASN A 21 -11.06 -27.17 -50.04
N THR A 22 -11.02 -25.88 -50.39
CA THR A 22 -10.59 -24.76 -49.51
C THR A 22 -11.45 -24.58 -48.23
N ASN A 23 -12.77 -24.72 -48.32
CA ASN A 23 -13.66 -24.70 -47.14
C ASN A 23 -13.46 -25.94 -46.24
N ALA A 24 -13.10 -27.08 -46.83
CA ALA A 24 -12.77 -28.29 -46.08
C ALA A 24 -11.37 -28.21 -45.43
N GLU A 25 -10.43 -27.48 -46.03
CA GLU A 25 -9.09 -27.21 -45.47
C GLU A 25 -9.16 -26.34 -44.21
N LEU A 26 -10.03 -25.32 -44.18
CA LEU A 26 -10.24 -24.50 -42.97
C LEU A 26 -10.84 -25.31 -41.82
N GLN A 27 -11.84 -26.15 -42.09
CA GLN A 27 -12.36 -27.08 -41.07
C GLN A 27 -11.30 -28.10 -40.64
N SER A 28 -10.47 -28.56 -41.57
CA SER A 28 -9.34 -29.46 -41.28
C SER A 28 -8.28 -28.80 -40.39
N LEU A 29 -8.03 -27.50 -40.54
CA LEU A 29 -7.12 -26.74 -39.67
C LEU A 29 -7.62 -26.70 -38.22
N ILE A 30 -8.92 -26.44 -38.03
CA ILE A 30 -9.56 -26.41 -36.70
C ILE A 30 -9.51 -27.81 -36.08
N LEU A 31 -9.96 -28.82 -36.81
CA LEU A 31 -9.97 -30.20 -36.35
C LEU A 31 -8.57 -30.69 -35.99
N LEU A 32 -7.58 -30.40 -36.84
CA LEU A 32 -6.17 -30.73 -36.55
C LEU A 32 -5.68 -30.03 -35.27
N ASN A 33 -6.05 -28.77 -35.04
CA ASN A 33 -5.71 -28.06 -33.81
C ASN A 33 -6.37 -28.69 -32.57
N GLU A 34 -7.63 -29.12 -32.67
CA GLU A 34 -8.31 -29.84 -31.59
C GLU A 34 -7.61 -31.17 -31.27
N VAL A 35 -7.24 -31.93 -32.29
CA VAL A 35 -6.51 -33.20 -32.13
C VAL A 35 -5.14 -32.96 -31.50
N ILE A 36 -4.39 -31.96 -31.96
CA ILE A 36 -3.12 -31.54 -31.35
C ILE A 36 -3.32 -31.24 -29.87
N ASN A 37 -4.32 -30.43 -29.52
CA ASN A 37 -4.59 -30.06 -28.14
C ASN A 37 -4.93 -31.30 -27.30
N ARG A 38 -5.77 -32.22 -27.81
CA ARG A 38 -6.10 -33.49 -27.15
C ARG A 38 -4.87 -34.37 -26.96
N PHE A 39 -4.01 -34.50 -27.98
CA PHE A 39 -2.77 -35.27 -27.91
C PHE A 39 -1.89 -34.78 -26.76
N PHE A 40 -1.60 -33.48 -26.72
CA PHE A 40 -0.79 -32.89 -25.64
C PHE A 40 -1.48 -33.03 -24.28
N VAL A 41 -2.81 -32.91 -24.22
CA VAL A 41 -3.58 -33.16 -22.99
C VAL A 41 -3.39 -34.58 -22.49
N ILE A 42 -3.48 -35.59 -23.36
CA ILE A 42 -3.37 -37.00 -23.01
C ILE A 42 -1.96 -37.36 -22.54
N ILE A 43 -0.92 -36.94 -23.26
CA ILE A 43 0.46 -37.28 -22.89
C ILE A 43 0.88 -36.57 -21.60
N THR A 44 0.34 -35.38 -21.31
CA THR A 44 0.62 -34.65 -20.07
C THR A 44 -0.38 -34.91 -18.94
N ARG A 45 -1.42 -35.73 -19.15
CA ARG A 45 -2.50 -35.98 -18.17
C ARG A 45 -1.97 -36.53 -16.84
N ASP A 46 -1.00 -37.44 -16.92
CA ASP A 46 -0.44 -38.13 -15.74
C ASP A 46 0.49 -37.22 -14.91
N GLU A 47 0.85 -36.05 -15.44
CA GLU A 47 1.74 -35.09 -14.77
C GLU A 47 1.06 -34.38 -13.62
N ARG A 48 -0.27 -34.31 -13.64
CA ARG A 48 -1.07 -33.57 -12.63
C ARG A 48 -0.58 -32.13 -12.42
N ILE A 49 0.09 -31.56 -13.41
CA ILE A 49 0.47 -30.14 -13.49
C ILE A 49 -0.67 -29.43 -14.22
N VAL A 50 -1.08 -28.27 -13.69
CA VAL A 50 -2.04 -27.41 -14.37
C VAL A 50 -1.27 -26.52 -15.33
N PHE A 51 -1.69 -26.53 -16.60
CA PHE A 51 -1.16 -25.67 -17.65
C PHE A 51 -2.25 -24.69 -18.09
N HIS A 52 -2.01 -23.39 -17.92
CA HIS A 52 -2.90 -22.29 -18.29
C HIS A 52 -2.93 -22.01 -19.79
N THR A 53 -1.93 -22.50 -20.54
CA THR A 53 -1.86 -22.34 -21.99
C THR A 53 -1.47 -23.66 -22.66
N ALA A 54 -1.98 -23.89 -23.88
CA ALA A 54 -1.49 -24.98 -24.73
C ALA A 54 0.02 -24.84 -24.98
N PHE A 55 0.55 -23.61 -24.98
CA PHE A 55 1.98 -23.35 -25.11
C PHE A 55 2.78 -24.02 -24.01
N ALA A 56 2.46 -23.69 -22.75
CA ALA A 56 3.20 -24.20 -21.62
C ALA A 56 3.14 -25.73 -21.54
N ARG A 57 1.97 -26.30 -21.87
CA ARG A 57 1.80 -27.76 -21.97
C ARG A 57 2.71 -28.38 -23.03
N ILE A 58 2.77 -27.78 -24.23
CA ILE A 58 3.61 -28.25 -25.34
C ILE A 58 5.09 -28.08 -25.01
N ALA A 59 5.51 -26.93 -24.48
CA ALA A 59 6.89 -26.66 -24.08
C ALA A 59 7.34 -27.62 -22.97
N PHE A 60 6.47 -27.88 -21.99
CA PHE A 60 6.71 -28.88 -20.96
C PHE A 60 6.84 -30.29 -21.56
N ALA A 61 5.94 -30.68 -22.47
CA ALA A 61 6.00 -31.98 -23.14
C ALA A 61 7.26 -32.10 -24.02
N GLN A 62 7.64 -31.04 -24.72
CA GLN A 62 8.86 -30.97 -25.52
C GLN A 62 10.08 -31.26 -24.66
N HIS A 63 10.20 -30.61 -23.51
CA HIS A 63 11.28 -30.89 -22.57
C HIS A 63 11.21 -32.31 -22.00
N LYS A 64 10.02 -32.76 -21.57
CA LYS A 64 9.82 -34.07 -20.92
C LYS A 64 10.15 -35.25 -21.85
N TYR A 65 9.63 -35.23 -23.07
CA TYR A 65 9.76 -36.31 -24.04
C TYR A 65 10.90 -36.07 -25.04
N ARG A 66 11.68 -34.98 -24.86
CA ARG A 66 12.75 -34.56 -25.78
C ARG A 66 12.26 -34.44 -27.23
N LEU A 67 11.08 -33.85 -27.40
CA LEU A 67 10.42 -33.76 -28.69
C LEU A 67 11.24 -32.91 -29.67
N PRO A 68 11.39 -33.31 -30.94
CA PRO A 68 12.17 -32.54 -31.90
C PRO A 68 11.57 -31.16 -32.15
N ARG A 69 12.40 -30.10 -32.02
CA ARG A 69 11.98 -28.69 -32.18
C ARG A 69 11.25 -28.41 -33.49
N ARG A 70 11.64 -29.08 -34.58
CA ARG A 70 11.03 -28.90 -35.90
C ARG A 70 9.53 -29.27 -35.92
N HIS A 71 9.14 -30.32 -35.21
CA HIS A 71 7.74 -30.76 -35.15
C HIS A 71 6.95 -29.80 -34.26
N ILE A 72 7.51 -29.44 -33.11
CA ILE A 72 6.90 -28.50 -32.15
C ILE A 72 6.61 -27.15 -32.81
N TYR A 73 7.55 -26.64 -33.60
CA TYR A 73 7.30 -25.42 -34.38
C TYR A 73 6.10 -25.55 -35.32
N ALA A 74 5.98 -26.67 -36.05
CA ALA A 74 4.84 -26.91 -36.95
C ALA A 74 3.52 -26.98 -36.17
N ILE A 75 3.52 -27.63 -35.00
CA ILE A 75 2.38 -27.65 -34.07
C ILE A 75 1.96 -26.23 -33.66
N HIS A 76 2.92 -25.38 -33.29
CA HIS A 76 2.61 -24.01 -32.91
C HIS A 76 2.09 -23.16 -34.08
N GLN A 77 2.54 -23.41 -35.31
CA GLN A 77 1.99 -22.74 -36.49
C GLN A 77 0.53 -23.13 -36.74
N ILE A 78 0.18 -24.42 -36.64
CA ILE A 78 -1.22 -24.86 -36.72
C ILE A 78 -2.07 -24.14 -35.69
N ARG A 79 -1.63 -24.18 -34.43
CA ARG A 79 -2.38 -23.57 -33.34
C ARG A 79 -2.59 -22.08 -33.58
N ARG A 80 -1.53 -21.37 -33.94
CA ARG A 80 -1.58 -19.92 -34.22
C ARG A 80 -2.56 -19.60 -35.33
N SER A 81 -2.47 -20.28 -36.47
CA SER A 81 -3.38 -20.03 -37.60
C SER A 81 -4.83 -20.41 -37.29
N ALA A 82 -5.06 -21.47 -36.52
CA ALA A 82 -6.39 -21.84 -36.05
C ALA A 82 -6.98 -20.80 -35.09
N ASP A 83 -6.17 -20.29 -34.16
CA ASP A 83 -6.57 -19.23 -33.22
C ASP A 83 -6.90 -17.92 -33.96
N THR A 84 -6.10 -17.55 -34.98
CA THR A 84 -6.37 -16.39 -35.83
C THR A 84 -7.69 -16.52 -36.58
N TYR A 85 -7.96 -17.69 -37.16
CA TYR A 85 -9.24 -17.96 -37.85
C TYR A 85 -10.45 -17.79 -36.95
N HIS A 86 -10.40 -18.33 -35.73
CA HIS A 86 -11.48 -18.20 -34.75
C HIS A 86 -11.74 -16.74 -34.34
N LYS A 87 -10.69 -15.91 -34.27
CA LYS A 87 -10.80 -14.51 -33.85
C LYS A 87 -11.26 -13.56 -34.96
N GLN A 88 -10.88 -13.81 -36.22
CA GLN A 88 -11.12 -12.87 -37.32
C GLN A 88 -12.35 -13.18 -38.19
N GLY A 89 -13.04 -14.32 -38.00
CA GLY A 89 -14.28 -14.62 -38.70
C GLY A 89 -14.12 -14.74 -40.23
N MET A 90 -13.72 -15.93 -40.69
CA MET A 90 -13.61 -16.33 -42.11
C MET A 90 -12.60 -15.59 -43.01
N GLN A 91 -11.92 -14.52 -42.59
CA GLN A 91 -10.84 -13.90 -43.36
C GLN A 91 -9.45 -14.30 -42.81
N LEU A 92 -8.96 -15.48 -43.19
CA LEU A 92 -7.52 -15.77 -43.14
C LEU A 92 -6.91 -15.28 -44.45
N GLU A 93 -6.00 -14.30 -44.42
CA GLU A 93 -5.17 -13.91 -45.57
C GLU A 93 -4.04 -14.93 -45.83
N ILE A 94 -4.39 -16.21 -45.92
CA ILE A 94 -3.45 -17.30 -46.26
C ILE A 94 -3.85 -17.82 -47.64
N GLY A 95 -2.91 -17.82 -48.59
CA GLY A 95 -3.13 -18.39 -49.92
C GLY A 95 -3.47 -19.88 -49.83
N LYS A 96 -4.32 -20.39 -50.73
CA LYS A 96 -4.78 -21.80 -50.72
C LYS A 96 -3.62 -22.81 -50.60
N ASP A 97 -2.55 -22.60 -51.36
CA ASP A 97 -1.36 -23.47 -51.32
C ASP A 97 -0.61 -23.41 -49.99
N GLU A 98 -0.59 -22.25 -49.34
CA GLU A 98 0.06 -22.05 -48.04
C GLU A 98 -0.76 -22.66 -46.90
N LEU A 99 -2.09 -22.56 -46.95
CA LEU A 99 -2.99 -23.22 -46.00
C LEU A 99 -2.88 -24.75 -46.13
N HIS A 100 -2.91 -25.25 -47.37
CA HIS A 100 -2.74 -26.68 -47.63
C HIS A 100 -1.38 -27.18 -47.13
N LEU A 101 -0.30 -26.41 -47.33
CA LEU A 101 1.04 -26.72 -46.84
C LEU A 101 1.11 -26.76 -45.30
N LEU A 102 0.50 -25.77 -44.66
CA LEU A 102 0.46 -25.63 -43.21
C LEU A 102 -0.19 -26.86 -42.57
N ILE A 103 -1.39 -27.25 -43.03
CA ILE A 103 -2.14 -28.39 -42.47
C ILE A 103 -1.36 -29.69 -42.66
N ARG A 104 -0.80 -29.95 -43.84
CA ARG A 104 0.03 -31.15 -44.08
C ARG A 104 1.27 -31.20 -43.18
N SER A 105 1.91 -30.05 -42.97
CA SER A 105 3.08 -29.94 -42.08
C SER A 105 2.72 -30.21 -40.62
N GLY A 106 1.57 -29.70 -40.17
CA GLY A 106 1.02 -29.98 -38.85
C GLY A 106 0.65 -31.44 -38.64
N LEU A 107 -0.04 -32.05 -39.61
CA LEU A 107 -0.42 -33.46 -39.59
C LEU A 107 0.81 -34.37 -39.48
N LYS A 108 1.83 -34.12 -40.31
CA LYS A 108 3.10 -34.85 -40.21
C LYS A 108 3.77 -34.61 -38.86
N GLY A 109 3.81 -33.37 -38.40
CA GLY A 109 4.40 -33.01 -37.11
C GLY A 109 3.77 -33.78 -35.96
N ILE A 110 2.44 -33.88 -35.89
CA ILE A 110 1.75 -34.60 -34.82
C ILE A 110 1.92 -36.11 -34.93
N LEU A 111 1.93 -36.67 -36.14
CA LEU A 111 2.20 -38.09 -36.40
C LEU A 111 3.62 -38.49 -35.99
N GLU A 112 4.64 -37.71 -36.36
CA GLU A 112 6.03 -37.98 -35.95
C GLU A 112 6.23 -37.81 -34.44
N LEU A 113 5.53 -36.87 -33.80
CA LEU A 113 5.51 -36.76 -32.34
C LEU A 113 4.82 -37.95 -31.68
N PHE A 114 3.76 -38.49 -32.29
CA PHE A 114 3.09 -39.68 -31.81
C PHE A 114 4.02 -40.90 -31.82
N VAL A 115 4.70 -41.14 -32.94
CA VAL A 115 5.72 -42.20 -33.07
C VAL A 115 6.78 -42.02 -31.99
N HIS A 116 7.30 -40.80 -31.83
CA HIS A 116 8.36 -40.49 -30.86
C HIS A 116 7.93 -40.69 -29.40
N VAL A 117 6.68 -40.38 -29.05
CA VAL A 117 6.19 -40.50 -27.65
C VAL A 117 5.78 -41.93 -27.30
N PHE A 118 5.22 -42.67 -28.26
CA PHE A 118 4.61 -43.98 -28.02
C PHE A 118 5.40 -45.17 -28.56
N ASP A 119 6.48 -44.94 -29.30
CA ASP A 119 7.33 -45.97 -29.91
C ASP A 119 6.52 -46.98 -30.74
N ARG A 120 5.66 -46.44 -31.64
CA ARG A 120 4.79 -47.21 -32.54
C ARG A 120 4.99 -46.78 -33.98
N GLU A 121 4.97 -47.74 -34.90
CA GLU A 121 5.06 -47.47 -36.35
C GLU A 121 3.79 -46.79 -36.89
N LEU A 122 3.96 -45.98 -37.94
CA LEU A 122 2.85 -45.41 -38.70
C LEU A 122 2.30 -46.50 -39.64
N PRO A 123 0.96 -46.60 -39.83
CA PRO A 123 0.37 -47.37 -40.91
C PRO A 123 0.94 -46.95 -42.27
N ALA A 124 1.15 -47.93 -43.16
CA ALA A 124 1.73 -47.74 -44.49
C ALA A 124 1.03 -46.65 -45.32
N ASP A 125 -0.27 -46.46 -45.10
CA ASP A 125 -1.13 -45.50 -45.79
C ASP A 125 -0.71 -44.04 -45.53
N LEU A 126 -0.08 -43.76 -44.37
CA LEU A 126 0.40 -42.44 -43.96
C LEU A 126 1.88 -42.20 -44.31
N GLU A 127 2.65 -43.24 -44.66
CA GLU A 127 4.06 -43.12 -45.10
C GLU A 127 4.21 -42.33 -46.42
N THR A 128 3.14 -42.26 -47.22
CA THR A 128 3.15 -41.65 -48.56
C THR A 128 3.01 -40.12 -48.58
N THR A 129 2.93 -39.44 -47.42
CA THR A 129 3.03 -37.98 -47.37
C THR A 129 4.46 -37.55 -47.72
N ARG A 130 4.73 -37.40 -49.03
CA ARG A 130 5.98 -36.86 -49.58
C ARG A 130 6.34 -35.60 -48.80
N LEU A 131 7.55 -35.62 -48.23
CA LEU A 131 8.21 -34.48 -47.62
C LEU A 131 8.09 -33.28 -48.55
N ILE A 132 7.19 -32.34 -48.21
CA ILE A 132 7.47 -30.96 -48.59
C ILE A 132 8.64 -30.59 -47.70
N GLN A 133 9.77 -30.24 -48.33
CA GLN A 133 10.86 -29.61 -47.61
C GLN A 133 10.23 -28.53 -46.75
N TYR A 134 10.40 -28.67 -45.44
CA TYR A 134 10.30 -27.55 -44.51
C TYR A 134 10.85 -26.34 -45.28
N PRO A 135 10.10 -25.25 -45.54
CA PRO A 135 10.70 -24.11 -46.22
C PRO A 135 11.92 -23.80 -45.39
N LYS A 136 13.13 -24.09 -45.92
CA LYS A 136 14.39 -24.17 -45.16
C LYS A 136 14.28 -23.11 -44.10
N SER A 137 14.05 -23.54 -42.84
CA SER A 137 13.51 -22.70 -41.76
C SER A 137 13.87 -21.26 -42.06
N LYS A 138 12.94 -20.35 -42.44
CA LYS A 138 13.24 -18.93 -42.82
C LYS A 138 14.58 -18.59 -42.19
N GLU A 139 15.68 -18.62 -42.99
CA GLU A 139 17.05 -18.99 -42.52
C GLU A 139 17.19 -18.76 -41.02
N ARG A 140 17.41 -19.81 -40.19
CA ARG A 140 17.53 -19.73 -38.72
C ARG A 140 17.92 -18.30 -38.33
N GLN A 141 16.91 -17.45 -37.99
CA GLN A 141 17.04 -16.00 -38.16
C GLN A 141 18.38 -15.58 -37.57
N LYS A 142 19.30 -15.11 -38.43
CA LYS A 142 20.68 -14.86 -37.99
C LYS A 142 20.62 -13.82 -36.88
N ILE A 143 20.98 -14.25 -35.69
CA ILE A 143 20.95 -13.39 -34.51
C ILE A 143 22.17 -12.49 -34.60
N LYS A 144 21.91 -11.19 -34.72
CA LYS A 144 22.95 -10.17 -34.74
C LYS A 144 23.53 -9.99 -33.35
N GLN A 145 22.66 -9.96 -32.34
CA GLN A 145 23.03 -9.71 -30.95
C GLN A 145 22.03 -10.38 -30.00
N PHE A 146 22.52 -10.79 -28.84
CA PHE A 146 21.70 -11.24 -27.72
C PHE A 146 21.86 -10.26 -26.56
N ARG A 147 20.74 -9.83 -25.97
CA ARG A 147 20.69 -9.07 -24.71
C ARG A 147 19.98 -9.92 -23.67
N ALA A 148 20.59 -10.07 -22.50
CA ALA A 148 20.06 -10.93 -21.45
C ALA A 148 18.70 -10.40 -20.94
N SER A 149 18.56 -9.07 -20.89
CA SER A 149 17.30 -8.36 -20.69
C SER A 149 17.39 -6.93 -21.23
N GLU A 150 16.25 -6.25 -21.40
CA GLU A 150 16.16 -4.88 -21.94
C GLU A 150 14.89 -4.19 -21.44
N LYS A 151 15.01 -3.00 -20.84
CA LYS A 151 13.87 -2.18 -20.39
C LYS A 151 13.49 -1.18 -21.49
N VAL A 152 12.19 -1.12 -21.80
CA VAL A 152 11.67 -0.31 -22.92
C VAL A 152 10.40 0.44 -22.52
N ILE A 153 10.12 1.55 -23.21
CA ILE A 153 8.83 2.23 -23.18
C ILE A 153 8.11 1.87 -24.49
N VAL A 154 7.06 1.07 -24.40
CA VAL A 154 6.20 0.75 -25.54
C VAL A 154 5.22 1.89 -25.76
N LEU A 155 5.19 2.41 -26.98
CA LEU A 155 4.35 3.53 -27.41
C LEU A 155 3.06 3.04 -28.07
N GLU A 156 3.16 1.96 -28.84
CA GLU A 156 2.04 1.39 -29.58
C GLU A 156 2.24 -0.11 -29.78
N ILE A 157 1.13 -0.84 -29.89
CA ILE A 157 1.12 -2.24 -30.31
C ILE A 157 0.23 -2.38 -31.53
N ASP A 158 0.86 -2.75 -32.65
CA ASP A 158 0.17 -3.14 -33.88
C ASP A 158 -0.19 -4.63 -33.80
N LYS A 159 -1.49 -4.90 -33.72
CA LYS A 159 -2.05 -6.25 -33.65
C LYS A 159 -1.94 -7.00 -34.97
N GLU A 160 -2.00 -6.31 -36.11
CA GLU A 160 -2.01 -6.93 -37.43
C GLU A 160 -0.61 -7.41 -37.80
N SER A 161 0.40 -6.59 -37.53
CA SER A 161 1.80 -6.96 -37.80
C SER A 161 2.50 -7.71 -36.67
N GLU A 162 1.85 -7.89 -35.52
CA GLU A 162 2.41 -8.50 -34.30
C GLU A 162 3.69 -7.80 -33.81
N LEU A 163 3.75 -6.48 -34.00
CA LEU A 163 4.87 -5.63 -33.63
C LEU A 163 4.47 -4.59 -32.59
N MET A 164 5.40 -4.29 -31.69
CA MET A 164 5.33 -3.14 -30.80
C MET A 164 6.37 -2.12 -31.22
N ILE A 165 5.98 -0.85 -31.17
CA ILE A 165 6.88 0.28 -31.34
C ILE A 165 7.29 0.75 -29.95
N ALA A 166 8.58 0.83 -29.69
CA ALA A 166 9.10 1.15 -28.37
C ALA A 166 10.43 1.91 -28.42
N HIS A 167 10.77 2.57 -27.32
CA HIS A 167 12.05 3.23 -27.12
C HIS A 167 12.80 2.53 -25.97
N PRO A 168 14.05 2.08 -26.16
CA PRO A 168 14.85 1.54 -25.06
C PRO A 168 15.23 2.63 -24.06
N PHE A 169 15.26 2.30 -22.77
CA PHE A 169 15.74 3.25 -21.75
C PHE A 169 17.23 3.60 -21.92
N SER A 170 18.03 2.69 -22.46
CA SER A 170 19.45 2.90 -22.72
C SER A 170 19.71 3.80 -23.93
N GLU A 171 18.74 3.91 -24.84
CA GLU A 171 18.86 4.58 -26.15
C GLU A 171 17.52 5.32 -26.43
N PRO A 172 17.14 6.34 -25.63
CA PRO A 172 15.78 6.89 -25.62
C PRO A 172 15.37 7.58 -26.93
N ASP A 173 16.32 8.00 -27.76
CA ASP A 173 16.07 8.62 -29.07
C ASP A 173 15.91 7.58 -30.19
N THR A 174 16.09 6.29 -29.88
CA THR A 174 16.03 5.21 -30.87
C THR A 174 14.69 4.51 -30.81
N GLU A 175 13.92 4.62 -31.88
CA GLU A 175 12.74 3.76 -32.07
C GLU A 175 13.17 2.33 -32.43
N ILE A 176 12.57 1.36 -31.75
CA ILE A 176 12.81 -0.05 -31.96
C ILE A 176 11.49 -0.78 -32.21
N LYS A 177 11.59 -1.89 -32.94
CA LYS A 177 10.47 -2.81 -33.17
C LYS A 177 10.66 -4.06 -32.34
N ILE A 178 9.62 -4.46 -31.61
CA ILE A 178 9.62 -5.68 -30.78
C ILE A 178 8.54 -6.61 -31.31
N ARG A 179 8.87 -7.87 -31.55
CA ARG A 179 7.91 -8.85 -32.05
C ARG A 179 7.36 -9.72 -30.92
N PHE A 180 6.04 -9.82 -30.87
CA PHE A 180 5.33 -10.71 -29.95
C PHE A 180 4.62 -11.82 -30.72
N ASN A 181 3.95 -12.71 -30.00
CA ASN A 181 3.28 -13.88 -30.58
C ASN A 181 4.19 -14.81 -31.42
N ILE A 182 5.46 -14.91 -31.06
CA ILE A 182 6.43 -15.78 -31.74
C ILE A 182 6.25 -17.23 -31.26
N PRO A 183 5.96 -18.18 -32.18
CA PRO A 183 5.85 -19.61 -31.89
C PRO A 183 7.07 -20.20 -31.17
N ASP A 184 6.83 -21.08 -30.18
CA ASP A 184 7.88 -21.72 -29.35
C ASP A 184 8.78 -20.71 -28.60
N ARG A 185 8.34 -19.45 -28.45
CA ARG A 185 9.16 -18.39 -27.84
C ARG A 185 8.42 -17.55 -26.83
N ASN A 186 7.45 -16.75 -27.27
CA ASN A 186 6.79 -15.74 -26.41
C ASN A 186 5.27 -15.64 -26.62
N GLU A 187 4.68 -16.56 -27.39
CA GLU A 187 3.24 -16.61 -27.67
C GLU A 187 2.36 -16.85 -26.42
N ASN A 188 2.91 -17.38 -25.33
CA ASN A 188 2.18 -17.49 -24.06
C ASN A 188 1.79 -16.14 -23.45
N PHE A 189 2.46 -15.05 -23.83
CA PHE A 189 2.15 -13.70 -23.36
C PHE A 189 1.11 -12.98 -24.22
N THR A 190 0.76 -13.51 -25.39
CA THR A 190 -0.14 -12.83 -26.35
C THR A 190 -1.48 -12.49 -25.72
N GLU A 191 -2.04 -13.37 -24.89
CA GLU A 191 -3.32 -13.13 -24.21
C GLU A 191 -3.25 -11.97 -23.20
N SER A 192 -2.23 -11.92 -22.33
CA SER A 192 -2.10 -10.82 -21.36
C SER A 192 -1.81 -9.49 -22.05
N LEU A 193 -1.04 -9.52 -23.13
CA LEU A 193 -0.81 -8.36 -23.99
C LEU A 193 -2.12 -7.91 -24.65
N GLN A 194 -2.99 -8.82 -25.11
CA GLN A 194 -4.30 -8.49 -25.67
C GLN A 194 -5.22 -7.86 -24.63
N MET A 195 -5.32 -8.44 -23.43
CA MET A 195 -6.06 -7.83 -22.32
C MET A 195 -5.56 -6.42 -22.00
N PHE A 196 -4.24 -6.24 -22.05
CA PHE A 196 -3.62 -4.94 -21.87
C PHE A 196 -3.96 -3.97 -23.01
N MET A 197 -4.02 -4.43 -24.26
CA MET A 197 -4.46 -3.59 -25.40
C MET A 197 -5.94 -3.20 -25.31
N GLU A 198 -6.80 -4.06 -24.74
CA GLU A 198 -8.23 -3.78 -24.59
C GLU A 198 -8.55 -2.80 -23.46
N HIS A 199 -7.71 -2.75 -22.42
CA HIS A 199 -8.04 -2.06 -21.17
C HIS A 199 -6.93 -1.12 -20.65
N GLY A 200 -5.74 -1.20 -21.22
CA GLY A 200 -4.59 -0.38 -20.89
C GLY A 200 -4.52 0.90 -21.72
N THR A 201 -3.61 1.78 -21.33
CA THR A 201 -3.31 3.04 -22.01
C THR A 201 -1.81 3.08 -22.27
N PHE A 202 -1.40 3.57 -23.44
CA PHE A 202 -0.01 3.83 -23.79
C PHE A 202 0.39 5.28 -23.46
N PRO A 203 1.69 5.55 -23.23
CA PRO A 203 2.81 4.61 -23.23
C PRO A 203 2.84 3.68 -22.01
N VAL A 204 3.58 2.57 -22.11
CA VAL A 204 3.79 1.61 -21.01
C VAL A 204 5.23 1.14 -20.94
N VAL A 205 5.79 1.13 -19.72
CA VAL A 205 7.10 0.54 -19.47
C VAL A 205 6.97 -0.99 -19.52
N MET A 206 7.85 -1.66 -20.24
CA MET A 206 7.97 -3.12 -20.24
C MET A 206 9.41 -3.54 -20.01
N GLN A 207 9.59 -4.65 -19.31
CA GLN A 207 10.86 -5.37 -19.22
C GLN A 207 10.81 -6.58 -20.16
N LEU A 208 11.82 -6.68 -21.02
CA LEU A 208 12.00 -7.76 -21.98
C LEU A 208 13.08 -8.71 -21.48
N GLU A 209 12.81 -10.01 -21.46
CA GLU A 209 13.78 -11.02 -21.01
C GLU A 209 14.25 -11.90 -22.16
N GLY A 210 15.56 -12.20 -22.20
CA GLY A 210 16.17 -13.05 -23.22
C GLY A 210 15.95 -12.55 -24.65
N VAL A 211 16.43 -11.34 -24.94
CA VAL A 211 16.16 -10.61 -26.17
C VAL A 211 17.13 -10.99 -27.27
N GLU A 212 16.62 -11.60 -28.31
CA GLU A 212 17.33 -11.81 -29.57
C GLU A 212 17.08 -10.63 -30.51
N ILE A 213 18.15 -10.05 -31.06
CA ILE A 213 18.06 -9.00 -32.09
C ILE A 213 18.37 -9.64 -33.45
N ASP A 214 17.40 -9.61 -34.36
CA ASP A 214 17.57 -10.16 -35.70
C ASP A 214 18.33 -9.19 -36.63
N GLN A 215 18.62 -9.62 -37.86
CA GLN A 215 19.35 -8.81 -38.85
C GLN A 215 18.63 -7.51 -39.24
N ASN A 216 17.31 -7.44 -39.05
CA ASN A 216 16.49 -6.25 -39.29
C ASN A 216 16.40 -5.36 -38.04
N ASN A 217 17.21 -5.62 -37.01
CA ASN A 217 17.20 -4.96 -35.70
C ASN A 217 15.87 -5.12 -34.93
N ILE A 218 15.07 -6.14 -35.24
CA ILE A 218 13.82 -6.42 -34.54
C ILE A 218 14.12 -7.25 -33.30
N ARG A 219 13.62 -6.79 -32.15
CA ARG A 219 13.77 -7.46 -30.85
C ARG A 219 12.79 -8.64 -30.76
N ARG A 220 13.28 -9.78 -30.31
CA ARG A 220 12.55 -11.05 -30.17
C ARG A 220 12.76 -11.59 -28.75
N PRO A 221 12.04 -11.07 -27.75
CA PRO A 221 12.18 -11.51 -26.36
C PRO A 221 11.60 -12.91 -26.12
N LEU A 222 12.07 -13.58 -25.06
CA LEU A 222 11.47 -14.82 -24.52
C LEU A 222 10.27 -14.54 -23.62
N ALA A 223 10.32 -13.45 -22.85
CA ALA A 223 9.24 -13.08 -21.95
C ALA A 223 9.06 -11.56 -21.86
N PHE A 224 7.86 -11.16 -21.46
CA PHE A 224 7.45 -9.78 -21.24
C PHE A 224 7.00 -9.60 -19.80
N VAL A 225 7.37 -8.48 -19.18
CA VAL A 225 6.83 -8.04 -17.88
C VAL A 225 6.31 -6.62 -18.06
N VAL A 226 5.00 -6.44 -17.93
CA VAL A 226 4.31 -5.16 -18.22
C VAL A 226 4.21 -4.29 -16.97
N GLU A 227 4.64 -3.03 -17.00
CA GLU A 227 4.82 -2.21 -15.79
C GLU A 227 5.69 -2.89 -14.72
N PRO A 228 6.97 -3.17 -15.03
CA PRO A 228 7.90 -3.83 -14.10
C PRO A 228 8.02 -3.12 -12.75
N ASP A 229 7.87 -1.78 -12.72
CA ASP A 229 8.00 -1.01 -11.48
C ASP A 229 6.76 -1.12 -10.55
N TYR A 230 5.63 -1.65 -11.04
CA TYR A 230 4.48 -1.97 -10.19
C TYR A 230 4.70 -3.36 -9.56
N LEU A 231 5.26 -3.39 -8.35
CA LEU A 231 5.54 -4.65 -7.65
C LEU A 231 4.25 -5.29 -7.11
N LEU A 232 4.03 -6.56 -7.48
CA LEU A 232 2.97 -7.42 -6.94
C LEU A 232 3.55 -8.45 -5.96
N ASP A 233 2.83 -8.74 -4.88
CA ASP A 233 3.22 -9.80 -3.96
C ASP A 233 3.23 -11.18 -4.63
N VAL A 234 4.30 -11.95 -4.43
CA VAL A 234 4.44 -13.35 -4.88
C VAL A 234 3.22 -14.19 -4.55
N THR A 235 2.70 -14.04 -3.33
CA THR A 235 1.51 -14.79 -2.87
C THR A 235 0.27 -14.47 -3.72
N SER A 236 0.07 -13.20 -4.07
CA SER A 236 -1.09 -12.75 -4.85
C SER A 236 -1.08 -13.32 -6.27
N VAL A 237 0.09 -13.36 -6.91
CA VAL A 237 0.28 -13.95 -8.25
C VAL A 237 0.06 -15.46 -8.19
N ALA A 238 0.74 -16.16 -7.29
CA ALA A 238 0.73 -17.61 -7.24
C ALA A 238 -0.62 -18.22 -6.83
N GLU A 239 -1.41 -17.51 -6.01
CA GLU A 239 -2.78 -17.94 -5.68
C GLU A 239 -3.69 -18.07 -6.91
N ARG A 240 -3.41 -17.32 -7.98
CA ARG A 240 -4.20 -17.33 -9.22
C ARG A 240 -3.74 -18.40 -10.22
N SER A 241 -2.67 -19.12 -9.92
CA SER A 241 -2.13 -20.15 -10.81
C SER A 241 -2.77 -21.54 -10.62
N LYS A 242 -3.97 -21.63 -10.02
CA LYS A 242 -4.56 -22.86 -9.47
C LYS A 242 -5.36 -23.74 -10.45
N ASP A 243 -6.02 -23.19 -11.48
CA ASP A 243 -7.00 -23.94 -12.30
C ASP A 243 -7.00 -23.56 -13.80
N TYR A 244 -7.60 -24.42 -14.65
CA TYR A 244 -7.63 -24.31 -16.12
C TYR A 244 -8.54 -23.19 -16.69
N GLN A 245 -9.35 -22.52 -15.86
CA GLN A 245 -10.17 -21.39 -16.27
C GLN A 245 -9.48 -20.09 -15.83
N ASP A 246 -9.55 -19.04 -16.66
CA ASP A 246 -8.98 -17.74 -16.30
C ASP A 246 -9.77 -17.10 -15.15
N GLU A 247 -9.38 -17.46 -13.93
CA GLU A 247 -9.92 -16.91 -12.68
C GLU A 247 -9.19 -15.63 -12.23
N SER A 248 -8.38 -15.02 -13.11
CA SER A 248 -7.60 -13.82 -12.76
C SER A 248 -8.50 -12.69 -12.27
N ILE A 249 -9.72 -12.55 -12.81
CA ILE A 249 -10.69 -11.53 -12.37
C ILE A 249 -11.13 -11.70 -10.90
N LEU A 250 -11.09 -12.92 -10.35
CA LEU A 250 -11.41 -13.20 -8.95
C LEU A 250 -10.38 -12.58 -7.98
N TYR A 251 -9.21 -12.19 -8.48
CA TYR A 251 -8.25 -11.35 -7.75
C TYR A 251 -8.90 -10.04 -7.29
N LEU A 252 -9.66 -9.39 -8.16
CA LEU A 252 -10.33 -8.12 -7.86
C LEU A 252 -11.43 -8.30 -6.81
N MET A 253 -12.24 -9.35 -6.94
CA MET A 253 -13.34 -9.68 -6.03
C MET A 253 -12.89 -9.73 -4.56
N ARG A 254 -11.75 -10.39 -4.27
CA ARG A 254 -11.23 -10.56 -2.91
C ARG A 254 -10.89 -9.26 -2.18
N ARG A 255 -10.78 -8.14 -2.91
CA ARG A 255 -10.55 -6.80 -2.33
C ARG A 255 -11.79 -6.27 -1.60
N PHE A 256 -12.98 -6.71 -2.01
CA PHE A 256 -14.26 -6.22 -1.50
C PHE A 256 -14.86 -7.12 -0.42
N LEU A 257 -14.43 -8.38 -0.35
CA LEU A 257 -14.95 -9.35 0.60
C LEU A 257 -14.34 -9.18 2.00
N PRO A 258 -15.12 -9.48 3.06
CA PRO A 258 -14.60 -9.49 4.43
C PRO A 258 -13.56 -10.60 4.62
N ARG A 259 -12.55 -10.36 5.47
CA ARG A 259 -11.58 -11.37 5.90
C ARG A 259 -11.71 -11.63 7.40
N PRO A 260 -12.68 -12.45 7.85
CA PRO A 260 -12.79 -12.80 9.25
C PRO A 260 -11.57 -13.65 9.69
N SER A 261 -11.15 -13.49 10.95
CA SER A 261 -10.24 -14.44 11.58
C SER A 261 -10.84 -15.84 11.56
N SER A 262 -10.17 -16.78 10.88
CA SER A 262 -10.54 -18.20 10.82
C SER A 262 -9.55 -19.04 11.61
N THR A 263 -9.96 -20.24 12.03
CA THR A 263 -9.08 -21.21 12.69
C THR A 263 -7.84 -21.50 11.84
N ALA A 264 -8.00 -21.65 10.52
CA ALA A 264 -6.90 -21.87 9.58
C ALA A 264 -5.91 -20.68 9.51
N LEU A 265 -6.39 -19.44 9.51
CA LEU A 265 -5.53 -18.25 9.48
C LEU A 265 -4.72 -18.14 10.77
N VAL A 266 -5.38 -18.34 11.92
CA VAL A 266 -4.72 -18.31 13.23
C VAL A 266 -3.71 -19.44 13.34
N LEU A 267 -4.03 -20.64 12.87
CA LEU A 267 -3.12 -21.78 12.84
C LEU A 267 -1.90 -21.52 11.96
N GLY A 268 -2.08 -20.88 10.81
CA GLY A 268 -0.96 -20.45 9.95
C GLY A 268 -0.02 -19.49 10.67
N ASN A 269 -0.55 -18.47 11.34
CA ASN A 269 0.26 -17.52 12.12
C ASN A 269 1.01 -18.21 13.27
N ILE A 270 0.36 -19.15 13.97
CA ILE A 270 1.00 -19.96 15.03
C ILE A 270 2.13 -20.81 14.47
N THR A 271 1.91 -21.41 13.29
CA THR A 271 2.91 -22.26 12.63
C THR A 271 4.16 -21.45 12.25
N ASN A 272 3.99 -20.25 11.69
CA ASN A 272 5.10 -19.34 11.40
C ASN A 272 5.84 -18.94 12.69
N PHE A 273 5.10 -18.55 13.73
CA PHE A 273 5.69 -18.24 15.04
C PHE A 273 6.51 -19.41 15.62
N PHE A 274 6.01 -20.65 15.51
CA PHE A 274 6.77 -21.82 15.95
C PHE A 274 8.01 -22.08 15.10
N LEU A 275 7.94 -21.87 13.78
CA LEU A 275 9.11 -21.98 12.91
C LEU A 275 10.20 -21.00 13.35
N ASP A 276 9.85 -19.73 13.52
CA ASP A 276 10.79 -18.67 13.90
C ASP A 276 11.49 -19.01 15.24
N GLU A 277 10.71 -19.39 16.24
CA GLU A 277 11.24 -19.69 17.57
C GLU A 277 12.06 -20.99 17.59
N LEU A 278 11.65 -22.03 16.86
CA LEU A 278 12.42 -23.28 16.74
C LEU A 278 13.71 -23.11 15.93
N MET A 279 13.74 -22.20 14.96
CA MET A 279 14.96 -21.88 14.21
C MET A 279 15.97 -21.12 15.06
N MET A 280 15.52 -20.37 16.08
CA MET A 280 16.40 -19.75 17.08
C MET A 280 16.88 -20.76 18.13
N ASP A 281 15.96 -21.56 18.64
CA ASP A 281 16.24 -22.58 19.66
C ASP A 281 15.36 -23.81 19.44
N HIS A 282 15.93 -24.82 18.80
CA HIS A 282 15.25 -26.08 18.53
C HIS A 282 15.13 -26.97 19.78
N THR A 283 15.67 -26.56 20.94
CA THR A 283 15.51 -27.29 22.21
C THR A 283 14.20 -26.98 22.91
N LEU A 284 13.54 -25.85 22.57
CA LEU A 284 12.25 -25.42 23.09
C LEU A 284 11.21 -26.55 23.08
N GLN A 285 10.36 -26.60 24.10
CA GLN A 285 9.20 -27.49 24.18
C GLN A 285 7.92 -26.75 23.79
N PHE A 286 6.87 -27.51 23.47
CA PHE A 286 5.59 -26.94 23.04
C PHE A 286 4.97 -26.07 24.13
N GLU A 287 5.07 -26.53 25.38
CA GLU A 287 4.55 -25.88 26.57
C GLU A 287 5.18 -24.50 26.80
N ASP A 288 6.46 -24.32 26.48
CA ASP A 288 7.19 -23.04 26.61
C ASP A 288 6.68 -21.96 25.64
N LEU A 289 6.08 -22.38 24.52
CA LEU A 289 5.67 -21.51 23.42
C LEU A 289 4.16 -21.28 23.40
N PHE A 290 3.37 -22.27 23.77
CA PHE A 290 1.92 -22.19 23.63
C PHE A 290 1.30 -21.07 24.47
N HIS A 291 1.86 -20.75 25.64
CA HIS A 291 1.40 -19.60 26.43
C HIS A 291 1.58 -18.25 25.72
N ARG A 292 2.59 -18.13 24.85
CA ARG A 292 2.86 -16.93 24.05
C ARG A 292 1.92 -16.82 22.84
N VAL A 293 1.43 -17.94 22.33
CA VAL A 293 0.48 -17.98 21.20
C VAL A 293 -0.80 -17.18 21.49
N PHE A 294 -1.35 -17.30 22.70
CA PHE A 294 -2.55 -16.55 23.08
C PHE A 294 -2.34 -15.03 23.01
N GLN A 295 -1.16 -14.56 23.44
CA GLN A 295 -0.82 -13.14 23.46
C GLN A 295 -0.65 -12.54 22.06
N GLN A 296 -0.39 -13.35 21.03
CA GLN A 296 -0.24 -12.90 19.65
C GLN A 296 -1.58 -12.45 19.02
N ASN A 297 -2.68 -13.15 19.34
CA ASN A 297 -4.00 -12.80 18.79
C ASN A 297 -5.16 -12.98 19.79
N PRO A 298 -5.16 -12.22 20.90
CA PRO A 298 -6.08 -12.44 22.02
C PRO A 298 -7.55 -12.17 21.65
N LEU A 299 -7.82 -11.20 20.76
CA LEU A 299 -9.18 -10.90 20.29
C LEU A 299 -9.76 -12.05 19.48
N ALA A 300 -8.99 -12.64 18.55
CA ALA A 300 -9.45 -13.78 17.76
C ALA A 300 -9.72 -14.99 18.66
N PHE A 301 -8.82 -15.30 19.60
CA PHE A 301 -9.04 -16.38 20.57
C PHE A 301 -10.31 -16.17 21.39
N THR A 302 -10.60 -14.93 21.79
CA THR A 302 -11.80 -14.60 22.58
C THR A 302 -13.09 -14.80 21.77
N MET A 303 -13.05 -14.68 20.45
CA MET A 303 -14.18 -14.93 19.55
C MET A 303 -14.45 -16.41 19.30
N PHE A 304 -13.42 -17.27 19.37
CA PHE A 304 -13.57 -18.69 19.09
C PHE A 304 -14.30 -19.44 20.19
N THR A 305 -15.09 -20.43 19.77
CA THR A 305 -15.71 -21.42 20.64
C THR A 305 -14.66 -22.29 21.33
N ASP A 306 -15.04 -22.91 22.45
CA ASP A 306 -14.15 -23.81 23.18
C ASP A 306 -13.69 -25.00 22.32
N GLN A 307 -14.56 -25.47 21.43
CA GLN A 307 -14.23 -26.51 20.46
C GLN A 307 -13.16 -26.03 19.47
N GLU A 308 -13.35 -24.89 18.82
CA GLU A 308 -12.37 -24.33 17.88
C GLU A 308 -11.00 -24.10 18.55
N VAL A 309 -10.98 -23.62 19.80
CA VAL A 309 -9.72 -23.44 20.54
C VAL A 309 -9.04 -24.77 20.84
N ARG A 310 -9.79 -25.83 21.19
CA ARG A 310 -9.24 -27.18 21.36
C ARG A 310 -8.68 -27.74 20.03
N GLU A 311 -9.36 -27.50 18.92
CA GLU A 311 -8.90 -27.88 17.58
C GLU A 311 -7.61 -27.14 17.20
N ILE A 312 -7.52 -25.83 17.48
CA ILE A 312 -6.30 -25.04 17.30
C ILE A 312 -5.17 -25.59 18.18
N PHE A 313 -5.43 -25.90 19.45
CA PHE A 313 -4.44 -26.47 20.36
C PHE A 313 -3.88 -27.79 19.80
N GLN A 314 -4.75 -28.74 19.47
CA GLN A 314 -4.35 -30.05 18.96
C GLN A 314 -3.58 -29.94 17.65
N SER A 315 -4.09 -29.13 16.71
CA SER A 315 -3.44 -28.93 15.41
C SER A 315 -2.08 -28.23 15.57
N SER A 316 -2.01 -27.18 16.38
CA SER A 316 -0.74 -26.45 16.62
C SER A 316 0.31 -27.34 17.27
N LYS A 317 -0.08 -28.25 18.18
CA LYS A 317 0.82 -29.25 18.77
C LYS A 317 1.41 -30.18 17.70
N LEU A 318 0.59 -30.65 16.76
CA LEU A 318 1.07 -31.43 15.61
C LEU A 318 2.09 -30.64 14.76
N HIS A 319 1.74 -29.41 14.39
CA HIS A 319 2.65 -28.54 13.62
C HIS A 319 3.98 -28.33 14.32
N PHE A 320 3.96 -28.07 15.63
CA PHE A 320 5.17 -27.87 16.42
C PHE A 320 6.12 -29.06 16.33
N PHE A 321 5.64 -30.28 16.57
CA PHE A 321 6.48 -31.48 16.51
C PHE A 321 6.97 -31.79 15.09
N ASN A 322 6.12 -31.57 14.08
CA ASN A 322 6.51 -31.76 12.69
C ASN A 322 7.62 -30.78 12.27
N LEU A 323 7.49 -29.50 12.65
CA LEU A 323 8.52 -28.48 12.41
C LEU A 323 9.83 -28.84 13.12
N LYS A 324 9.77 -29.20 14.40
CA LYS A 324 10.93 -29.62 15.18
C LYS A 324 11.63 -30.83 14.55
N SER A 325 10.86 -31.82 14.08
CA SER A 325 11.40 -32.97 13.34
C SER A 325 12.03 -32.58 12.02
N ALA A 326 11.40 -31.70 11.24
CA ALA A 326 11.92 -31.24 9.95
C ALA A 326 13.27 -30.51 10.12
N ILE A 327 13.36 -29.59 11.08
CA ILE A 327 14.58 -28.82 11.37
C ILE A 327 15.71 -29.74 11.87
N THR A 328 15.42 -30.68 12.77
CA THR A 328 16.45 -31.52 13.40
C THR A 328 16.90 -32.70 12.53
N LYS A 329 16.02 -33.23 11.67
CA LYS A 329 16.29 -34.43 10.86
C LYS A 329 16.37 -34.13 9.37
N GLU A 330 15.31 -33.57 8.79
CA GLU A 330 15.20 -33.43 7.34
C GLU A 330 16.17 -32.38 6.79
N PHE A 331 16.35 -31.23 7.46
CA PHE A 331 17.30 -30.19 7.05
C PHE A 331 18.72 -30.76 6.99
N LYS A 332 19.15 -31.47 8.05
CA LYS A 332 20.44 -32.15 8.10
C LYS A 332 20.62 -33.16 6.95
N SER A 333 19.58 -33.94 6.64
CA SER A 333 19.62 -34.92 5.54
C SER A 333 19.76 -34.27 4.15
N LYS A 334 19.36 -33.01 4.01
CA LYS A 334 19.45 -32.22 2.77
C LYS A 334 20.64 -31.24 2.76
N ASN A 335 21.57 -31.39 3.69
CA ASN A 335 22.72 -30.50 3.85
C ASN A 335 22.34 -29.02 4.07
N ILE A 336 21.21 -28.79 4.74
CA ILE A 336 20.76 -27.45 5.16
C ILE A 336 21.21 -27.26 6.61
N GLN A 337 22.18 -26.38 6.83
CA GLN A 337 22.66 -26.06 8.18
C GLN A 337 21.82 -24.93 8.75
N TRP A 338 21.18 -25.19 9.88
CA TRP A 338 20.26 -24.21 10.48
C TRP A 338 20.95 -22.88 10.84
N ASN A 339 22.23 -22.91 11.23
CA ASN A 339 23.04 -21.72 11.54
C ASN A 339 23.29 -20.81 10.34
N ASP A 340 23.14 -21.33 9.12
CA ASP A 340 23.36 -20.60 7.87
C ASP A 340 22.03 -20.12 7.25
N CYS A 341 20.92 -20.27 7.98
CA CYS A 341 19.59 -19.81 7.57
C CYS A 341 19.30 -18.37 8.02
N TYR A 342 18.49 -17.67 7.22
CA TYR A 342 17.93 -16.34 7.48
C TYR A 342 16.40 -16.43 7.48
N LEU A 343 15.75 -15.73 8.42
CA LEU A 343 14.29 -15.75 8.58
C LEU A 343 13.63 -14.56 7.93
N GLU A 344 12.50 -14.84 7.29
CA GLU A 344 11.65 -13.84 6.65
C GLU A 344 12.38 -12.85 5.71
N PRO A 345 13.40 -13.25 4.91
CA PRO A 345 14.08 -12.34 4.01
C PRO A 345 13.11 -11.78 2.96
N SER A 346 13.14 -10.46 2.79
CA SER A 346 12.29 -9.74 1.84
C SER A 346 13.09 -9.30 0.63
N PHE A 347 12.46 -9.33 -0.54
CA PHE A 347 13.10 -9.00 -1.82
C PHE A 347 12.22 -8.10 -2.67
N TYR A 348 12.86 -7.22 -3.46
CA TYR A 348 12.24 -6.40 -4.49
C TYR A 348 12.86 -6.73 -5.84
N SER A 349 12.02 -6.99 -6.83
CA SER A 349 12.47 -7.39 -8.17
C SER A 349 11.68 -6.62 -9.23
N PRO A 350 12.08 -5.37 -9.55
CA PRO A 350 11.49 -4.64 -10.66
C PRO A 350 11.68 -5.37 -12.00
N GLU A 351 12.74 -6.16 -12.19
CA GLU A 351 12.91 -7.01 -13.39
C GLU A 351 11.68 -7.90 -13.68
N TYR A 352 11.04 -8.42 -12.63
CA TYR A 352 9.87 -9.30 -12.76
C TYR A 352 8.57 -8.65 -12.27
N GLY A 353 8.64 -7.41 -11.77
CA GLY A 353 7.53 -6.71 -11.15
C GLY A 353 6.94 -7.45 -9.95
N LEU A 354 7.82 -7.97 -9.09
CA LEU A 354 7.49 -8.79 -7.94
C LEU A 354 8.11 -8.23 -6.65
N GLN A 355 7.40 -8.42 -5.54
CA GLN A 355 7.92 -8.32 -4.19
C GLN A 355 7.47 -9.53 -3.37
N GLY A 356 8.19 -9.86 -2.31
CA GLY A 356 7.83 -11.01 -1.50
C GLY A 356 8.71 -11.16 -0.28
N ARG A 357 8.23 -11.98 0.65
CA ARG A 357 8.89 -12.32 1.90
C ARG A 357 8.92 -13.83 2.02
N LEU A 358 10.08 -14.40 1.76
CA LEU A 358 10.33 -15.84 1.84
C LEU A 358 10.44 -16.25 3.30
N ASP A 359 10.01 -17.46 3.68
CA ASP A 359 10.07 -17.89 5.08
C ASP A 359 11.51 -18.19 5.55
N ILE A 360 12.27 -18.99 4.77
CA ILE A 360 13.68 -19.28 5.06
C ILE A 360 14.54 -19.19 3.79
N TYR A 361 15.65 -18.48 3.89
CA TYR A 361 16.75 -18.51 2.94
C TYR A 361 17.98 -19.14 3.60
N HIS A 362 18.61 -20.11 2.95
CA HIS A 362 19.83 -20.75 3.42
C HIS A 362 20.96 -20.49 2.43
N GLU A 363 22.00 -19.81 2.88
CA GLU A 363 23.24 -19.69 2.12
C GLU A 363 24.09 -20.92 2.40
N ASN A 364 24.55 -21.61 1.37
CA ASN A 364 25.48 -22.72 1.54
C ASN A 364 26.91 -22.19 1.41
N PRO A 365 27.72 -22.10 2.49
CA PRO A 365 29.08 -21.59 2.40
C PRO A 365 30.02 -22.46 1.54
N LYS A 366 29.62 -23.69 1.20
CA LYS A 366 30.38 -24.61 0.35
C LYS A 366 29.99 -24.56 -1.13
N GLU A 367 28.79 -24.05 -1.43
CA GLU A 367 28.23 -23.90 -2.79
C GLU A 367 27.54 -22.54 -2.85
N GLU A 368 28.32 -21.46 -2.87
CA GLU A 368 27.80 -20.08 -2.79
C GLU A 368 26.85 -19.74 -3.95
N ASP A 369 27.03 -20.38 -5.11
CA ASP A 369 26.17 -20.23 -6.28
C ASP A 369 24.85 -21.01 -6.17
N ARG A 370 24.66 -21.79 -5.11
CA ARG A 370 23.55 -22.74 -4.97
C ARG A 370 22.81 -22.63 -3.63
N PRO A 371 22.23 -21.47 -3.29
CA PRO A 371 21.48 -21.28 -2.06
C PRO A 371 20.22 -22.15 -2.04
N THR A 372 19.63 -22.31 -0.86
CA THR A 372 18.38 -23.06 -0.69
C THR A 372 17.25 -22.13 -0.22
N ILE A 373 16.09 -22.24 -0.85
CA ILE A 373 14.88 -21.50 -0.48
C ILE A 373 13.86 -22.46 0.10
N ILE A 374 13.21 -22.08 1.20
CA ILE A 374 12.19 -22.90 1.85
C ILE A 374 10.97 -22.04 2.14
N GLU A 375 9.83 -22.45 1.59
CA GLU A 375 8.52 -21.84 1.84
C GLU A 375 7.70 -22.72 2.79
N LEU A 376 7.17 -22.16 3.87
CA LEU A 376 6.35 -22.84 4.85
C LEU A 376 4.86 -22.83 4.45
N LYS A 377 4.19 -23.97 4.65
CA LYS A 377 2.75 -24.10 4.52
C LYS A 377 2.16 -24.88 5.69
N SER A 378 1.13 -24.31 6.30
CA SER A 378 0.38 -24.91 7.42
C SER A 378 -0.79 -25.79 6.97
N GLY A 379 -1.26 -25.66 5.73
CA GLY A 379 -2.34 -26.49 5.21
C GLY A 379 -1.87 -27.89 4.79
N LYS A 380 -2.80 -28.87 4.81
CA LYS A 380 -2.59 -30.17 4.16
C LYS A 380 -2.44 -30.00 2.65
N ILE A 381 -1.73 -30.92 2.02
CA ILE A 381 -1.53 -30.88 0.57
C ILE A 381 -2.83 -31.26 -0.14
N TRP A 382 -3.47 -30.28 -0.76
CA TRP A 382 -4.66 -30.49 -1.58
C TRP A 382 -4.29 -30.54 -3.06
N ARG A 383 -4.81 -31.55 -3.78
CA ARG A 383 -4.54 -31.83 -5.20
C ARG A 383 -3.05 -31.70 -5.56
N PRO A 384 -2.19 -32.56 -5.00
CA PRO A 384 -0.77 -32.53 -5.34
C PRO A 384 -0.53 -32.78 -6.83
N ASN A 385 0.38 -32.02 -7.41
CA ASN A 385 0.95 -32.33 -8.72
C ASN A 385 1.88 -33.56 -8.64
N ARG A 386 2.49 -33.98 -9.76
CA ARG A 386 3.43 -35.13 -9.78
C ARG A 386 4.60 -35.02 -8.80
N HIS A 387 4.97 -33.82 -8.37
CA HIS A 387 6.03 -33.58 -7.40
C HIS A 387 5.53 -33.68 -5.94
N GLY A 388 4.25 -34.00 -5.73
CA GLY A 388 3.64 -34.05 -4.41
C GLY A 388 3.38 -32.66 -3.82
N LEU A 389 3.30 -31.62 -4.66
CA LEU A 389 3.17 -30.22 -4.22
C LEU A 389 1.81 -29.66 -4.63
N ASN A 390 1.25 -28.76 -3.81
CA ASN A 390 0.14 -27.92 -4.28
C ASN A 390 0.63 -26.95 -5.35
N GLN A 391 -0.15 -26.77 -6.41
CA GLN A 391 0.23 -25.97 -7.58
C GLN A 391 0.53 -24.50 -7.24
N SER A 392 -0.25 -23.88 -6.35
CA SER A 392 0.00 -22.49 -5.96
C SER A 392 1.25 -22.34 -5.11
N HIS A 393 1.54 -23.28 -4.22
CA HIS A 393 2.76 -23.23 -3.43
C HIS A 393 3.99 -23.46 -4.32
N TYR A 394 3.87 -24.31 -5.34
CA TYR A 394 4.91 -24.52 -6.34
C TYR A 394 5.16 -23.26 -7.19
N ALA A 395 4.10 -22.56 -7.62
CA ALA A 395 4.23 -21.27 -8.28
C ALA A 395 4.95 -20.22 -7.40
N GLN A 396 4.69 -20.20 -6.09
CA GLN A 396 5.41 -19.30 -5.15
C GLN A 396 6.92 -19.56 -5.16
N THR A 397 7.35 -20.82 -5.06
CA THR A 397 8.79 -21.15 -5.09
C THR A 397 9.46 -20.74 -6.40
N LEU A 398 8.76 -20.86 -7.53
CA LEU A 398 9.30 -20.46 -8.83
C LEU A 398 9.45 -18.95 -8.98
N LEU A 399 8.57 -18.17 -8.36
CA LEU A 399 8.67 -16.71 -8.32
C LEU A 399 9.79 -16.26 -7.38
N TYR A 400 9.95 -16.90 -6.22
CA TYR A 400 11.09 -16.62 -5.33
C TYR A 400 12.42 -16.96 -5.98
N ASP A 401 12.51 -18.06 -6.74
CA ASP A 401 13.70 -18.39 -7.54
C ASP A 401 14.05 -17.25 -8.51
N LEU A 402 13.08 -16.69 -9.23
CA LEU A 402 13.30 -15.54 -10.13
C LEU A 402 13.81 -14.31 -9.36
N MET A 403 13.17 -13.97 -8.25
CA MET A 403 13.53 -12.80 -7.46
C MET A 403 14.94 -12.90 -6.86
N ILE A 404 15.29 -14.05 -6.30
CA ILE A 404 16.62 -14.29 -5.69
C ILE A 404 17.71 -14.27 -6.76
N THR A 405 17.43 -14.86 -7.94
CA THR A 405 18.33 -14.79 -9.09
C THR A 405 18.51 -13.34 -9.59
N ALA A 406 17.46 -12.51 -9.55
CA ALA A 406 17.56 -11.10 -9.89
C ALA A 406 18.39 -10.31 -8.86
N SER A 407 18.18 -10.56 -7.57
CA SER A 407 18.86 -9.80 -6.51
C SER A 407 20.33 -10.15 -6.35
N TYR A 408 20.70 -11.43 -6.34
CA TYR A 408 22.09 -11.87 -6.12
C TYR A 408 22.85 -12.18 -7.43
N GLY A 409 22.19 -12.05 -8.58
CA GLY A 409 22.79 -12.21 -9.90
C GLY A 409 22.47 -13.54 -10.60
N ARG A 410 22.56 -13.52 -11.94
CA ARG A 410 22.10 -14.60 -12.82
C ARG A 410 22.88 -15.92 -12.74
N ASN A 411 24.03 -15.93 -12.08
CA ASN A 411 24.82 -17.14 -11.85
C ASN A 411 24.28 -17.99 -10.70
N ILE A 412 23.43 -17.40 -9.83
CA ILE A 412 22.80 -18.10 -8.73
C ILE A 412 21.77 -19.11 -9.25
N ASN A 413 21.78 -20.32 -8.70
CA ASN A 413 20.87 -21.39 -9.05
C ASN A 413 20.22 -22.00 -7.79
N PRO A 414 19.17 -21.34 -7.24
CA PRO A 414 18.55 -21.77 -6.00
C PRO A 414 17.96 -23.17 -6.05
N VAL A 415 18.12 -23.93 -4.97
CA VAL A 415 17.40 -25.19 -4.72
C VAL A 415 16.14 -24.85 -3.93
N SER A 416 14.97 -25.22 -4.43
CA SER A 416 13.69 -24.85 -3.80
C SER A 416 13.04 -26.00 -3.05
N TYR A 417 12.51 -25.71 -1.87
CA TYR A 417 11.72 -26.63 -1.06
C TYR A 417 10.44 -25.97 -0.54
N ILE A 418 9.45 -26.81 -0.25
CA ILE A 418 8.22 -26.42 0.46
C ILE A 418 8.12 -27.28 1.72
N LEU A 419 8.07 -26.62 2.87
CA LEU A 419 7.90 -27.24 4.17
C LEU A 419 6.42 -27.32 4.53
N TYR A 420 5.84 -28.51 4.43
CA TYR A 420 4.44 -28.76 4.82
C TYR A 420 4.37 -29.23 6.26
N SER A 421 4.16 -28.29 7.18
CA SER A 421 4.11 -28.59 8.63
C SER A 421 2.92 -29.48 9.04
N ALA A 422 1.88 -29.60 8.21
CA ALA A 422 0.75 -30.50 8.47
C ALA A 422 1.09 -31.98 8.19
N GLU A 423 2.15 -32.25 7.42
CA GLU A 423 2.51 -33.61 7.02
C GLU A 423 3.29 -34.31 8.14
N PRO A 424 2.95 -35.55 8.51
CA PRO A 424 3.61 -36.26 9.60
C PRO A 424 4.99 -36.83 9.22
N GLN A 425 5.27 -37.00 7.93
CA GLN A 425 6.53 -37.51 7.39
C GLN A 425 6.83 -36.83 6.05
N ASN A 426 8.12 -36.70 5.70
CA ASN A 426 8.56 -36.08 4.44
C ASN A 426 7.98 -34.67 4.28
N GLN A 427 8.19 -33.85 5.33
CA GLN A 427 7.64 -32.50 5.43
C GLN A 427 8.27 -31.56 4.39
N LEU A 428 9.57 -31.69 4.16
CA LEU A 428 10.36 -30.86 3.27
C LEU A 428 10.40 -31.44 1.85
N LYS A 429 9.50 -30.95 1.00
CA LYS A 429 9.34 -31.46 -0.38
C LYS A 429 10.10 -30.60 -1.39
N TYR A 430 10.86 -31.25 -2.27
CA TYR A 430 11.63 -30.59 -3.32
C TYR A 430 10.71 -29.99 -4.40
N ALA A 431 10.95 -28.72 -4.75
CA ALA A 431 10.27 -28.00 -5.81
C ALA A 431 11.24 -27.75 -6.98
N PRO A 432 11.11 -28.49 -8.10
CA PRO A 432 12.04 -28.37 -9.22
C PRO A 432 11.87 -27.04 -9.98
N LYS A 433 12.94 -26.57 -10.61
CA LYS A 433 12.87 -25.39 -11.48
C LYS A 433 12.31 -25.74 -12.86
N THR A 434 11.29 -25.01 -13.32
CA THR A 434 10.72 -25.16 -14.66
C THR A 434 10.52 -23.80 -15.35
N LYS A 435 11.40 -23.45 -16.31
CA LYS A 435 11.33 -22.15 -17.01
C LYS A 435 10.00 -21.89 -17.71
N ALA A 436 9.43 -22.91 -18.38
CA ALA A 436 8.12 -22.77 -19.03
C ALA A 436 7.02 -22.38 -18.03
N TYR A 437 7.05 -22.96 -16.83
CA TYR A 437 6.08 -22.66 -15.78
C TYR A 437 6.37 -21.31 -15.11
N GLN A 438 7.64 -20.90 -14.98
CA GLN A 438 7.99 -19.53 -14.57
C GLN A 438 7.38 -18.48 -15.48
N TYR A 439 7.49 -18.63 -16.80
CA TYR A 439 6.90 -17.71 -17.76
C TYR A 439 5.36 -17.73 -17.74
N GLU A 440 4.76 -18.88 -17.46
CA GLU A 440 3.32 -18.98 -17.26
C GLU A 440 2.84 -18.20 -16.03
N VAL A 441 3.55 -18.32 -14.90
CA VAL A 441 3.22 -17.55 -13.68
C VAL A 441 3.50 -16.06 -13.86
N LEU A 442 4.55 -15.68 -14.60
CA LEU A 442 4.78 -14.28 -15.01
C LEU A 442 3.67 -13.75 -15.94
N ASN A 443 3.11 -14.59 -16.80
CA ASN A 443 1.96 -14.20 -17.62
C ASN A 443 0.72 -13.92 -16.74
N VAL A 444 0.47 -14.74 -15.72
CA VAL A 444 -0.57 -14.48 -14.71
C VAL A 444 -0.34 -13.12 -14.04
N ARG A 445 0.90 -12.81 -13.67
CA ARG A 445 1.28 -11.50 -13.12
C ARG A 445 0.91 -10.35 -14.06
N ASN A 446 1.19 -10.47 -15.36
CA ASN A 446 0.80 -9.45 -16.35
C ASN A 446 -0.72 -9.31 -16.49
N LYS A 447 -1.48 -10.41 -16.43
CA LYS A 447 -2.96 -10.35 -16.40
C LYS A 447 -3.47 -9.55 -15.21
N LEU A 448 -2.87 -9.72 -14.02
CA LEU A 448 -3.25 -8.94 -12.83
C LEU A 448 -3.00 -7.44 -13.02
N ILE A 449 -1.88 -7.06 -13.62
CA ILE A 449 -1.60 -5.65 -13.96
C ILE A 449 -2.60 -5.09 -14.97
N ALA A 450 -2.96 -5.87 -16.01
CA ALA A 450 -3.99 -5.47 -16.96
C ALA A 450 -5.34 -5.23 -16.26
N LEU A 451 -5.73 -6.08 -15.30
CA LEU A 451 -6.92 -5.90 -14.48
C LEU A 451 -6.84 -4.66 -13.59
N GLU A 452 -5.68 -4.37 -12.98
CA GLU A 452 -5.49 -3.13 -12.19
C GLU A 452 -5.67 -1.87 -13.04
N ARG A 453 -5.13 -1.87 -14.26
CA ARG A 453 -5.32 -0.78 -15.21
C ARG A 453 -6.78 -0.65 -15.64
N ALA A 454 -7.47 -1.76 -15.86
CA ALA A 454 -8.87 -1.76 -16.24
C ALA A 454 -9.78 -1.08 -15.19
N LEU A 455 -9.42 -1.14 -13.89
CA LEU A 455 -10.16 -0.42 -12.83
C LEU A 455 -10.12 1.11 -12.99
N ARG A 456 -9.15 1.65 -13.73
CA ARG A 456 -8.98 3.09 -13.95
C ARG A 456 -9.99 3.63 -14.97
N ASN A 457 -10.67 2.75 -15.71
CA ASN A 457 -11.77 3.06 -16.61
C ASN A 457 -13.09 2.52 -16.05
N ILE A 458 -14.07 3.39 -15.85
CA ILE A 458 -15.36 3.03 -15.25
C ILE A 458 -16.12 1.99 -16.08
N LYS A 459 -16.10 2.10 -17.42
CA LYS A 459 -16.79 1.15 -18.31
C LYS A 459 -16.15 -0.24 -18.23
N SER A 460 -14.81 -0.28 -18.27
CA SER A 460 -14.05 -1.53 -18.15
C SER A 460 -14.25 -2.16 -16.78
N ALA A 461 -14.14 -1.39 -15.70
CA ALA A 461 -14.40 -1.85 -14.34
C ALA A 461 -15.82 -2.42 -14.19
N HIS A 462 -16.83 -1.73 -14.73
CA HIS A 462 -18.20 -2.21 -14.73
C HIS A 462 -18.35 -3.54 -15.46
N ALA A 463 -17.79 -3.64 -16.67
CA ALA A 463 -17.84 -4.87 -17.48
C ALA A 463 -17.14 -6.04 -16.77
N LEU A 464 -16.02 -5.80 -16.11
CA LEU A 464 -15.31 -6.80 -15.31
C LEU A 464 -16.17 -7.29 -14.14
N PHE A 465 -16.66 -6.39 -13.29
CA PHE A 465 -17.45 -6.80 -12.12
C PHE A 465 -18.76 -7.50 -12.50
N SER A 466 -19.38 -7.12 -13.62
CA SER A 466 -20.58 -7.79 -14.14
C SER A 466 -20.32 -9.24 -14.61
N LYS A 467 -19.08 -9.62 -14.91
CA LYS A 467 -18.70 -11.00 -15.27
C LYS A 467 -18.48 -11.92 -14.05
N ILE A 468 -18.46 -11.38 -12.83
CA ILE A 468 -18.23 -12.17 -11.61
C ILE A 468 -19.57 -12.79 -11.17
N THR A 469 -19.95 -13.87 -11.85
CA THR A 469 -21.20 -14.60 -11.59
C THR A 469 -20.94 -16.11 -11.49
N THR A 470 -21.83 -16.83 -10.81
CA THR A 470 -21.79 -18.30 -10.75
C THR A 470 -21.88 -18.95 -12.13
N ASP A 471 -22.58 -18.32 -13.07
CA ASP A 471 -22.78 -18.83 -14.43
C ASP A 471 -21.52 -18.64 -15.28
N HIS A 472 -20.75 -17.58 -15.04
CA HIS A 472 -19.46 -17.42 -15.70
C HIS A 472 -18.41 -18.38 -15.14
N PHE A 473 -18.52 -18.74 -13.86
CA PHE A 473 -17.62 -19.63 -13.13
C PHE A 473 -18.32 -20.92 -12.69
N GLU A 474 -18.96 -21.63 -13.62
CA GLU A 474 -19.82 -22.80 -13.30
C GLU A 474 -19.08 -23.90 -12.51
N LYS A 475 -17.78 -24.06 -12.78
CA LYS A 475 -16.92 -25.09 -12.17
C LYS A 475 -16.42 -24.71 -10.77
N SER A 476 -16.68 -23.50 -10.31
CA SER A 476 -16.27 -23.03 -8.97
C SER A 476 -16.99 -23.81 -7.87
N ASN A 477 -16.28 -24.12 -6.78
CA ASN A 477 -16.80 -24.85 -5.63
C ASN A 477 -16.29 -24.30 -4.29
N GLY A 478 -16.84 -24.82 -3.19
CA GLY A 478 -16.40 -24.50 -1.83
C GLY A 478 -16.44 -23.02 -1.49
N PHE A 479 -15.35 -22.51 -0.91
CA PHE A 479 -15.22 -21.10 -0.51
C PHE A 479 -15.24 -20.14 -1.71
N VAL A 480 -14.68 -20.53 -2.86
CA VAL A 480 -14.62 -19.66 -4.05
C VAL A 480 -16.01 -19.41 -4.60
N ARG A 481 -16.85 -20.44 -4.72
CA ARG A 481 -18.24 -20.29 -5.17
C ARG A 481 -19.04 -19.40 -4.22
N ARG A 482 -18.89 -19.59 -2.91
CA ARG A 482 -19.54 -18.75 -1.88
C ARG A 482 -19.15 -17.28 -2.02
N ASP A 483 -17.87 -17.02 -2.26
CA ASP A 483 -17.34 -15.67 -2.45
C ASP A 483 -17.89 -15.01 -3.72
N ILE A 484 -18.01 -15.77 -4.82
CA ILE A 484 -18.64 -15.32 -6.08
C ILE A 484 -20.11 -15.00 -5.86
N GLU A 485 -20.88 -15.90 -5.24
CA GLU A 485 -22.30 -15.68 -4.93
C GLU A 485 -22.51 -14.44 -4.06
N ALA A 486 -21.66 -14.24 -3.04
CA ALA A 486 -21.70 -13.08 -2.18
C ALA A 486 -21.43 -11.77 -2.96
N PHE A 487 -20.41 -11.77 -3.82
CA PHE A 487 -20.07 -10.60 -4.63
C PHE A 487 -21.12 -10.31 -5.71
N GLN A 488 -21.58 -11.34 -6.43
CA GLN A 488 -22.63 -11.24 -7.45
C GLN A 488 -23.90 -10.61 -6.85
N LYS A 489 -24.36 -11.14 -5.72
CA LYS A 489 -25.53 -10.61 -5.01
C LYS A 489 -25.32 -9.15 -4.58
N PHE A 490 -24.14 -8.84 -4.03
CA PHE A 490 -23.78 -7.49 -3.64
C PHE A 490 -23.85 -6.52 -4.82
N TYR A 491 -23.15 -6.82 -5.92
CA TYR A 491 -23.01 -5.90 -7.04
C TYR A 491 -24.30 -5.75 -7.86
N ALA A 492 -25.06 -6.83 -8.02
CA ALA A 492 -26.35 -6.82 -8.72
C ALA A 492 -27.36 -5.88 -8.02
N ASN A 493 -27.39 -5.91 -6.68
CA ASN A 493 -28.34 -5.15 -5.86
C ASN A 493 -28.02 -3.65 -5.72
N LEU A 494 -26.88 -3.18 -6.22
CA LEU A 494 -26.54 -1.75 -6.17
C LEU A 494 -27.45 -0.96 -7.13
N SER A 495 -28.03 0.13 -6.62
CA SER A 495 -28.76 1.11 -7.43
C SER A 495 -27.83 1.84 -8.43
N ARG A 496 -28.40 2.60 -9.36
CA ARG A 496 -27.60 3.41 -10.31
C ARG A 496 -26.66 4.38 -9.60
N LEU A 497 -27.14 5.05 -8.54
CA LEU A 497 -26.34 5.97 -7.71
C LEU A 497 -25.19 5.23 -7.03
N GLU A 498 -25.51 4.08 -6.40
CA GLU A 498 -24.54 3.27 -5.67
C GLU A 498 -23.47 2.68 -6.57
N LYS A 499 -23.83 2.21 -7.77
CA LYS A 499 -22.86 1.73 -8.77
C LYS A 499 -21.94 2.85 -9.24
N ALA A 500 -22.48 4.05 -9.52
CA ALA A 500 -21.67 5.20 -9.93
C ALA A 500 -20.67 5.60 -8.83
N TYR A 501 -21.15 5.70 -7.59
CA TYR A 501 -20.32 5.96 -6.42
C TYR A 501 -19.22 4.92 -6.23
N PHE A 502 -19.60 3.63 -6.25
CA PHE A 502 -18.68 2.50 -6.08
C PHE A 502 -17.57 2.51 -7.13
N LEU A 503 -17.93 2.62 -8.41
CA LEU A 503 -16.97 2.55 -9.52
C LEU A 503 -16.02 3.75 -9.53
N LEU A 504 -16.49 4.96 -9.21
CA LEU A 504 -15.62 6.14 -9.14
C LEU A 504 -14.61 6.05 -8.00
N PHE A 505 -15.03 5.62 -6.81
CA PHE A 505 -14.08 5.42 -5.72
C PHE A 505 -13.14 4.23 -5.98
N VAL A 506 -13.58 3.18 -6.69
CA VAL A 506 -12.69 2.09 -7.13
C VAL A 506 -11.60 2.60 -8.07
N LYS A 507 -11.97 3.44 -9.06
CA LYS A 507 -11.02 4.13 -9.93
C LYS A 507 -10.05 4.98 -9.13
N PHE A 508 -10.57 5.82 -8.22
CA PHE A 508 -9.76 6.70 -7.38
C PHE A 508 -8.76 5.94 -6.52
N ILE A 509 -9.18 4.85 -5.86
CA ILE A 509 -8.28 4.03 -5.04
C ILE A 509 -7.22 3.33 -5.90
N SER A 510 -7.59 2.81 -7.08
CA SER A 510 -6.63 2.18 -8.01
C SER A 510 -5.56 3.19 -8.48
N LEU A 511 -5.96 4.43 -8.76
CA LEU A 511 -5.03 5.50 -9.13
C LEU A 511 -4.13 5.91 -7.96
N GLU A 512 -4.67 6.15 -6.75
CA GLU A 512 -3.84 6.43 -5.57
C GLU A 512 -2.81 5.32 -5.32
N GLN A 513 -3.23 4.05 -5.41
CA GLN A 513 -2.34 2.92 -5.22
C GLN A 513 -1.25 2.87 -6.30
N SER A 514 -1.60 3.15 -7.55
CA SER A 514 -0.63 3.24 -8.64
C SER A 514 0.40 4.33 -8.36
N ILE A 515 -0.04 5.55 -8.06
CA ILE A 515 0.84 6.69 -7.80
C ILE A 515 1.76 6.39 -6.60
N ALA A 516 1.24 5.79 -5.53
CA ALA A 516 2.08 5.42 -4.39
C ALA A 516 3.17 4.38 -4.75
N LYS A 517 2.91 3.49 -5.70
CA LYS A 517 3.85 2.45 -6.14
C LYS A 517 4.86 2.95 -7.16
N ILE A 518 4.38 3.48 -8.29
CA ILE A 518 5.24 3.83 -9.43
C ILE A 518 5.61 5.32 -9.47
N GLY A 519 4.94 6.15 -8.67
CA GLY A 519 5.09 7.60 -8.70
C GLY A 519 4.29 8.27 -9.82
N VAL A 520 4.36 9.60 -9.84
CA VAL A 520 4.05 10.43 -11.02
C VAL A 520 5.31 11.20 -11.32
N GLN A 521 5.72 11.26 -12.59
CA GLN A 521 6.82 12.11 -13.00
C GLN A 521 6.33 13.55 -13.04
N GLN A 522 6.46 14.26 -11.91
CA GLN A 522 6.35 15.72 -11.87
C GLN A 522 7.75 16.33 -12.08
N PHE A 523 7.82 17.61 -12.47
CA PHE A 523 9.00 18.31 -13.00
C PHE A 523 10.38 17.97 -12.39
N ASN A 524 10.50 17.47 -11.15
CA ASN A 524 11.78 17.03 -10.57
C ASN A 524 11.78 15.70 -9.77
N ASN A 525 10.66 15.02 -9.50
CA ASN A 525 10.62 13.92 -8.50
C ASN A 525 9.78 12.70 -8.92
N ILE A 526 10.26 11.49 -8.58
CA ILE A 526 9.45 10.26 -8.54
C ILE A 526 9.04 10.07 -7.07
N ASN A 527 7.77 10.32 -6.74
CA ASN A 527 7.28 10.28 -5.34
C ASN A 527 6.69 8.91 -4.92
N GLY A 528 7.02 7.82 -5.63
CA GLY A 528 6.50 6.48 -5.37
C GLY A 528 7.56 5.51 -4.87
N GLN A 529 7.14 4.31 -4.44
CA GLN A 529 8.05 3.23 -4.01
C GLN A 529 9.14 2.92 -5.04
N ALA A 530 8.85 3.04 -6.33
CA ALA A 530 9.82 2.81 -7.41
C ALA A 530 11.03 3.76 -7.38
N ALA A 531 10.94 4.91 -6.71
CA ALA A 531 12.08 5.81 -6.49
C ALA A 531 13.26 5.08 -5.81
N LEU A 532 12.98 4.04 -5.01
CA LEU A 532 13.98 3.18 -4.39
C LEU A 532 14.99 2.60 -5.40
N TRP A 533 14.61 2.33 -6.65
CA TRP A 533 15.52 1.78 -7.66
C TRP A 533 15.60 2.60 -8.94
N LEU A 534 14.75 3.62 -9.11
CA LEU A 534 14.79 4.51 -10.26
C LEU A 534 15.63 5.78 -10.00
N ASP A 535 15.69 6.26 -8.76
CA ASP A 535 16.52 7.41 -8.42
C ASP A 535 17.95 6.97 -8.07
N SER A 536 18.94 7.73 -8.53
CA SER A 536 20.34 7.49 -8.16
C SER A 536 20.60 7.84 -6.69
N TYR A 537 21.67 7.28 -6.13
CA TYR A 537 22.13 7.64 -4.78
C TYR A 537 22.25 9.16 -4.60
N GLN A 538 22.90 9.87 -5.54
CA GLN A 538 23.15 11.31 -5.45
C GLN A 538 21.85 12.10 -5.43
N LYS A 539 20.86 11.68 -6.22
CA LYS A 539 19.54 12.29 -6.22
C LYS A 539 18.85 12.09 -4.88
N LYS A 540 18.79 10.84 -4.39
CA LYS A 540 18.18 10.49 -3.10
C LYS A 540 18.80 11.27 -1.93
N ASP A 541 20.13 11.36 -1.90
CA ASP A 541 20.87 12.05 -0.85
C ASP A 541 20.64 13.57 -0.92
N SER A 542 20.71 14.16 -2.13
CA SER A 542 20.38 15.58 -2.32
C SER A 542 18.93 15.90 -1.97
N GLU A 543 18.01 14.95 -2.09
CA GLU A 543 16.62 15.14 -1.70
C GLU A 543 16.32 14.75 -0.25
N PHE A 544 17.34 14.30 0.49
CA PHE A 544 17.27 13.84 1.87
C PHE A 544 16.41 12.59 2.08
N ASN A 545 16.17 11.79 1.05
CA ASN A 545 15.27 10.63 1.09
C ASN A 545 15.96 9.34 1.58
N ILE A 546 17.27 9.39 1.86
CA ILE A 546 18.08 8.27 2.32
C ILE A 546 18.92 8.67 3.54
N LEU A 547 19.08 7.74 4.48
CA LEU A 547 20.11 7.78 5.52
C LEU A 547 21.18 6.76 5.14
N ALA A 548 22.30 7.24 4.57
CA ALA A 548 23.38 6.39 4.10
C ALA A 548 24.61 6.41 5.02
N TYR A 549 25.55 5.49 4.77
CA TYR A 549 26.81 5.36 5.50
C TYR A 549 26.62 5.17 7.02
N LEU A 550 25.54 4.48 7.42
CA LEU A 550 25.31 4.17 8.83
C LEU A 550 26.16 2.96 9.26
N LYS A 551 26.71 3.00 10.47
CA LYS A 551 27.43 1.86 11.07
C LYS A 551 26.62 1.23 12.19
N ILE A 552 26.55 -0.10 12.25
CA ILE A 552 25.87 -0.79 13.36
C ILE A 552 26.72 -0.64 14.63
N LEU A 553 26.15 -0.05 15.68
CA LEU A 553 26.76 0.02 17.01
C LEU A 553 26.32 -1.14 17.90
N GLU A 554 25.04 -1.50 17.82
CA GLU A 554 24.43 -2.50 18.66
C GLU A 554 23.37 -3.25 17.88
N ASN A 555 23.43 -4.58 17.94
CA ASN A 555 22.50 -5.47 17.26
C ASN A 555 21.79 -6.38 18.28
N GLN A 556 20.51 -6.10 18.55
CA GLN A 556 19.65 -6.87 19.44
C GLN A 556 18.58 -7.66 18.68
N THR A 557 18.81 -8.01 17.41
CA THR A 557 17.80 -8.64 16.54
C THR A 557 17.35 -10.03 16.97
N THR A 558 18.07 -10.69 17.88
CA THR A 558 17.70 -11.97 18.51
C THR A 558 16.69 -11.83 19.64
N LYS A 559 16.50 -10.62 20.20
CA LYS A 559 15.65 -10.37 21.37
C LYS A 559 14.16 -10.34 21.00
N ALA A 560 13.30 -10.33 22.01
CA ALA A 560 11.85 -10.20 21.83
C ALA A 560 11.45 -8.90 21.10
N ASP A 561 12.23 -7.82 21.32
CA ASP A 561 12.14 -6.55 20.59
C ASP A 561 13.40 -6.45 19.71
N PRO A 562 13.33 -6.77 18.40
CA PRO A 562 14.51 -6.90 17.55
C PRO A 562 15.02 -5.52 17.10
N LEU A 563 15.82 -4.89 17.95
CA LEU A 563 16.35 -3.53 17.75
C LEU A 563 17.74 -3.54 17.12
N ILE A 564 18.04 -2.54 16.30
CA ILE A 564 19.39 -2.20 15.85
C ILE A 564 19.63 -0.72 16.12
N ARG A 565 20.75 -0.39 16.79
CA ARG A 565 21.25 0.98 16.93
C ARG A 565 22.35 1.21 15.92
N LEU A 566 22.18 2.24 15.09
CA LEU A 566 23.12 2.64 14.06
C LEU A 566 23.70 4.02 14.38
N MET A 567 25.00 4.19 14.20
CA MET A 567 25.72 5.46 14.26
C MET A 567 25.66 6.17 12.92
N ARG A 568 25.41 7.47 12.95
CA ARG A 568 25.65 8.38 11.83
C ARG A 568 27.15 8.65 11.74
N THR A 569 27.73 8.47 10.57
CA THR A 569 29.14 8.78 10.32
C THR A 569 29.29 10.19 9.78
N ASP A 570 30.54 10.66 9.63
CA ASP A 570 30.81 11.99 9.04
C ASP A 570 30.33 12.10 7.57
N GLN A 571 30.07 10.97 6.91
CA GLN A 571 29.50 10.90 5.57
C GLN A 571 27.96 10.82 5.57
N THR A 572 27.33 10.53 6.71
CA THR A 572 25.89 10.47 6.81
C THR A 572 25.32 11.89 6.73
N ASN A 573 24.46 12.11 5.74
CA ASN A 573 23.77 13.39 5.58
C ASN A 573 22.92 13.72 6.82
N VAL A 574 23.33 14.77 7.53
CA VAL A 574 22.65 15.25 8.74
C VAL A 574 21.24 15.79 8.45
N LEU A 575 20.98 16.18 7.20
CA LEU A 575 19.72 16.75 6.74
C LEU A 575 18.68 15.71 6.32
N ALA A 576 19.00 14.41 6.39
CA ALA A 576 18.13 13.31 6.01
C ALA A 576 16.74 13.37 6.67
N ASN A 577 15.71 13.18 5.85
CA ASN A 577 14.31 13.44 6.15
C ASN A 577 13.59 12.22 6.74
N PHE A 578 13.92 11.87 7.98
CA PHE A 578 13.32 10.74 8.70
C PHE A 578 12.79 11.16 10.08
N ARG A 579 11.83 10.40 10.62
CA ARG A 579 11.32 10.60 11.98
C ARG A 579 10.97 9.29 12.68
N VAL A 580 10.84 9.38 14.01
CA VAL A 580 10.28 8.28 14.82
C VAL A 580 8.86 7.94 14.33
N GLY A 581 8.63 6.64 14.13
CA GLY A 581 7.41 6.05 13.60
C GLY A 581 7.40 5.84 12.08
N ASP A 582 8.37 6.36 11.34
CA ASP A 582 8.46 6.09 9.90
C ASP A 582 8.78 4.61 9.65
N ILE A 583 8.11 4.07 8.62
CA ILE A 583 8.30 2.71 8.16
C ILE A 583 9.37 2.75 7.08
N ALA A 584 10.37 1.89 7.20
CA ALA A 584 11.55 1.94 6.37
C ALA A 584 12.05 0.55 5.99
N ILE A 585 12.99 0.51 5.05
CA ILE A 585 13.83 -0.65 4.77
C ILE A 585 15.26 -0.35 5.22
N LEU A 586 15.94 -1.36 5.73
CA LEU A 586 17.39 -1.37 5.98
C LEU A 586 18.03 -2.33 4.97
N TYR A 587 19.10 -1.90 4.31
CA TYR A 587 19.88 -2.74 3.38
C TYR A 587 21.36 -2.31 3.38
N PRO A 588 22.30 -3.20 3.01
CA PRO A 588 23.72 -2.87 3.05
C PRO A 588 24.11 -1.86 1.96
N PHE A 589 25.11 -1.03 2.28
CA PHE A 589 25.77 -0.15 1.31
C PHE A 589 26.78 -0.97 0.49
N LEU A 590 26.72 -0.86 -0.84
CA LEU A 590 27.52 -1.68 -1.77
C LEU A 590 28.36 -0.87 -2.76
N GLY A 591 28.21 0.46 -2.85
CA GLY A 591 28.97 1.28 -3.80
C GLY A 591 28.22 2.50 -4.32
N THR A 592 28.39 2.86 -5.61
CA THR A 592 27.85 4.12 -6.18
C THR A 592 26.50 3.98 -6.91
N ASP A 593 26.14 2.79 -7.39
CA ASP A 593 24.90 2.50 -8.13
C ASP A 593 23.86 1.77 -7.24
N GLU A 594 23.73 2.25 -6.01
CA GLU A 594 23.05 1.55 -4.93
C GLU A 594 21.56 1.40 -5.15
N SER A 595 21.07 0.18 -4.93
CA SER A 595 19.63 -0.08 -4.97
C SER A 595 19.26 -1.21 -4.01
N PRO A 596 18.14 -1.10 -3.29
CA PRO A 596 17.61 -2.16 -2.42
C PRO A 596 17.22 -3.44 -3.17
N ILE A 597 17.41 -3.49 -4.51
CA ILE A 597 17.13 -4.67 -5.33
C ILE A 597 18.31 -5.66 -5.40
N GLN A 598 19.51 -5.24 -5.01
CA GLN A 598 20.75 -6.04 -5.12
C GLN A 598 21.01 -6.98 -3.92
N ASN A 599 20.15 -6.95 -2.90
CA ASN A 599 20.26 -7.76 -1.69
C ASN A 599 18.87 -7.99 -1.08
N GLN A 600 18.81 -8.84 -0.06
CA GLN A 600 17.64 -8.83 0.83
C GLN A 600 17.49 -7.48 1.53
N VAL A 601 16.24 -7.11 1.80
CA VAL A 601 15.90 -5.90 2.58
C VAL A 601 15.27 -6.28 3.91
N PHE A 602 15.64 -5.55 4.97
CA PHE A 602 15.05 -5.71 6.29
C PHE A 602 13.97 -4.64 6.49
N LYS A 603 12.71 -5.05 6.46
CA LYS A 603 11.61 -4.13 6.78
C LYS A 603 11.65 -3.75 8.25
N CYS A 604 11.60 -2.45 8.54
CA CYS A 604 11.77 -1.92 9.88
C CYS A 604 10.87 -0.69 10.16
N THR A 605 10.94 -0.19 11.39
CA THR A 605 10.32 1.07 11.82
C THR A 605 11.32 1.83 12.67
N ILE A 606 11.48 3.13 12.42
CA ILE A 606 12.33 4.00 13.24
C ILE A 606 11.67 4.19 14.59
N VAL A 607 12.34 3.82 15.68
CA VAL A 607 11.82 3.92 17.05
C VAL A 607 12.49 5.01 17.86
N ASP A 608 13.69 5.42 17.47
CA ASP A 608 14.42 6.55 18.04
C ASP A 608 15.34 7.18 16.99
N LEU A 609 15.59 8.49 17.09
CA LEU A 609 16.37 9.24 16.11
C LEU A 609 16.96 10.52 16.72
N ASP A 610 18.28 10.64 16.67
CA ASP A 610 19.03 11.84 17.09
C ASP A 610 20.13 12.21 16.06
N HIS A 611 20.99 13.17 16.43
CA HIS A 611 22.07 13.69 15.58
C HIS A 611 23.29 12.75 15.46
N LYS A 612 23.43 11.77 16.36
CA LYS A 612 24.51 10.77 16.40
C LYS A 612 24.05 9.38 15.99
N SER A 613 22.78 9.06 16.20
CA SER A 613 22.28 7.69 16.07
C SER A 613 20.85 7.58 15.56
N VAL A 614 20.56 6.44 14.95
CA VAL A 614 19.22 5.99 14.53
C VAL A 614 18.97 4.63 15.17
N VAL A 615 17.82 4.46 15.82
CA VAL A 615 17.40 3.14 16.32
C VAL A 615 16.20 2.67 15.53
N ILE A 616 16.33 1.49 14.94
CA ILE A 616 15.26 0.83 14.21
C ILE A 616 14.80 -0.44 14.93
N ARG A 617 13.54 -0.80 14.74
CA ARG A 617 13.01 -2.12 15.08
C ARG A 617 12.72 -2.89 13.81
N LEU A 618 13.33 -4.07 13.67
CA LEU A 618 12.98 -4.97 12.57
C LEU A 618 11.55 -5.50 12.75
N ARG A 619 10.89 -5.84 11.64
CA ARG A 619 9.59 -6.53 11.69
C ARG A 619 9.73 -7.98 12.16
N SER A 620 10.88 -8.58 11.88
CA SER A 620 11.16 -9.99 12.10
C SER A 620 12.50 -10.11 12.81
N LYS A 621 12.58 -11.01 13.78
CA LYS A 621 13.82 -11.29 14.51
C LYS A 621 14.84 -11.94 13.57
N GLN A 622 16.12 -11.75 13.85
CA GLN A 622 17.22 -12.37 13.11
C GLN A 622 18.14 -13.10 14.10
N PHE A 623 18.55 -14.31 13.75
CA PHE A 623 19.49 -15.11 14.56
C PHE A 623 20.83 -15.33 13.87
N ASN A 624 20.85 -15.38 12.54
CA ASN A 624 22.09 -15.38 11.78
C ASN A 624 22.57 -13.93 11.61
N LEU A 625 23.63 -13.58 12.34
CA LEU A 625 24.16 -12.22 12.37
C LEU A 625 25.17 -11.94 11.24
N ARG A 626 25.60 -12.95 10.48
CA ARG A 626 26.67 -12.81 9.48
C ARG A 626 26.36 -11.74 8.43
N VAL A 627 25.09 -11.59 8.03
CA VAL A 627 24.68 -10.54 7.08
C VAL A 627 24.99 -9.13 7.61
N PHE A 628 24.89 -8.93 8.94
CA PHE A 628 25.19 -7.65 9.57
C PHE A 628 26.70 -7.40 9.69
N ASP A 629 27.50 -8.46 9.81
CA ASP A 629 28.95 -8.38 9.98
C ASP A 629 29.71 -8.28 8.64
N ARG A 630 29.10 -8.71 7.52
CA ARG A 630 29.71 -8.67 6.18
C ARG A 630 29.85 -7.26 5.60
N HIS A 631 29.04 -6.32 6.08
CA HIS A 631 28.96 -4.98 5.51
C HIS A 631 29.26 -3.93 6.57
N GLU A 632 30.22 -3.06 6.27
CA GLU A 632 30.62 -1.97 7.17
C GLU A 632 29.52 -0.90 7.28
N PHE A 633 28.87 -0.58 6.15
CA PHE A 633 27.93 0.52 6.04
C PHE A 633 26.53 0.07 5.61
N TRP A 634 25.53 0.82 6.05
CA TRP A 634 24.11 0.50 5.89
C TRP A 634 23.30 1.73 5.47
N ASN A 635 22.24 1.46 4.72
CA ASN A 635 21.30 2.44 4.18
C ASN A 635 19.90 2.24 4.75
N ILE A 636 19.20 3.34 5.04
CA ILE A 636 17.78 3.35 5.38
C ILE A 636 17.02 4.24 4.39
N GLU A 637 15.94 3.70 3.82
CA GLU A 637 14.99 4.42 2.94
C GLU A 637 13.54 4.16 3.36
N HIS A 638 12.61 5.06 3.02
CA HIS A 638 11.17 4.91 3.33
C HIS A 638 10.54 3.71 2.59
N ASP A 639 9.63 2.99 3.25
CA ASP A 639 8.90 1.85 2.66
C ASP A 639 7.39 2.11 2.55
N LEU A 640 6.71 1.37 1.67
CA LEU A 640 5.26 1.44 1.44
C LEU A 640 4.52 0.26 2.09
N ILE A 641 3.29 0.49 2.57
CA ILE A 641 2.39 -0.57 3.06
C ILE A 641 1.12 -0.66 2.20
N ASP A 642 1.03 -1.71 1.38
CA ASP A 642 -0.10 -2.00 0.47
C ASP A 642 -1.44 -2.26 1.20
N SER A 643 -1.41 -2.81 2.42
CA SER A 643 -2.63 -3.21 3.13
C SER A 643 -3.56 -2.03 3.45
N SER A 644 -3.04 -0.80 3.44
CA SER A 644 -3.81 0.43 3.64
C SER A 644 -4.88 0.63 2.55
N PHE A 645 -4.55 0.38 1.28
CA PHE A 645 -5.48 0.51 0.15
C PHE A 645 -6.58 -0.55 0.16
N LEU A 646 -6.25 -1.79 0.54
CA LEU A 646 -7.24 -2.86 0.69
C LEU A 646 -8.32 -2.52 1.72
N GLY A 647 -7.96 -1.76 2.77
CA GLY A 647 -8.92 -1.25 3.74
C GLY A 647 -9.99 -0.35 3.13
N LEU A 648 -9.62 0.46 2.13
CA LEU A 648 -10.52 1.38 1.43
C LEU A 648 -11.58 0.63 0.61
N TYR A 649 -11.15 -0.37 -0.18
CA TYR A 649 -12.07 -1.21 -0.96
C TYR A 649 -13.09 -1.94 -0.07
N ARG A 650 -12.62 -2.50 1.05
CA ARG A 650 -13.50 -3.18 2.03
C ARG A 650 -14.45 -2.22 2.71
N SER A 651 -14.00 -1.02 3.06
CA SER A 651 -14.84 0.00 3.68
C SER A 651 -16.00 0.40 2.78
N LEU A 652 -15.74 0.60 1.47
CA LEU A 652 -16.80 0.87 0.48
C LEU A 652 -17.81 -0.27 0.39
N SER A 653 -17.34 -1.50 0.23
CA SER A 653 -18.24 -2.66 0.14
C SER A 653 -19.02 -2.87 1.43
N ALA A 654 -18.37 -2.71 2.59
CA ALA A 654 -18.99 -2.82 3.90
C ALA A 654 -20.10 -1.78 4.12
N PHE A 655 -19.94 -0.56 3.59
CA PHE A 655 -20.97 0.49 3.60
C PHE A 655 -22.15 0.12 2.71
N LEU A 656 -21.88 -0.25 1.46
CA LEU A 656 -22.91 -0.51 0.45
C LEU A 656 -23.73 -1.78 0.72
N GLN A 657 -23.24 -2.68 1.57
CA GLN A 657 -23.96 -3.86 2.07
C GLN A 657 -24.86 -3.58 3.30
N ARG A 658 -24.91 -2.33 3.82
CA ARG A 658 -25.76 -1.98 4.97
C ARG A 658 -27.20 -1.70 4.57
N GLY A 659 -28.08 -1.69 5.57
CA GLY A 659 -29.49 -1.39 5.40
C GLY A 659 -29.75 -0.02 4.78
N ASP A 660 -30.85 0.09 4.04
CA ASP A 660 -31.12 1.22 3.15
C ASP A 660 -31.08 2.59 3.84
N ARG A 661 -31.57 2.68 5.08
CA ARG A 661 -31.59 3.95 5.82
C ARG A 661 -30.19 4.52 6.06
N SER A 662 -29.23 3.69 6.49
CA SER A 662 -27.84 4.12 6.71
C SER A 662 -27.20 4.61 5.41
N ARG A 663 -27.51 3.96 4.27
CA ARG A 663 -27.04 4.38 2.95
C ARG A 663 -27.64 5.73 2.54
N ARG A 664 -28.96 5.90 2.68
CA ARG A 664 -29.64 7.17 2.35
C ARG A 664 -29.17 8.35 3.20
N LEU A 665 -28.88 8.13 4.48
CA LEU A 665 -28.33 9.16 5.37
C LEU A 665 -26.94 9.63 4.89
N LEU A 666 -26.02 8.70 4.59
CA LEU A 666 -24.66 9.03 4.14
C LEU A 666 -24.60 9.54 2.69
N PHE A 667 -25.56 9.16 1.85
CA PHE A 667 -25.79 9.80 0.55
C PHE A 667 -26.56 11.12 0.64
N THR A 668 -27.03 11.53 1.82
CA THR A 668 -27.83 12.76 1.98
C THR A 668 -29.09 12.80 1.11
N THR A 669 -29.63 11.63 0.77
CA THR A 669 -30.93 11.49 0.08
C THR A 669 -32.09 11.42 1.08
N GLU A 670 -31.78 11.17 2.36
CA GLU A 670 -32.68 11.30 3.49
C GLU A 670 -32.01 12.23 4.54
N PRO A 671 -32.74 13.22 5.09
CA PRO A 671 -32.21 14.06 6.17
C PRO A 671 -32.05 13.25 7.47
N PRO A 672 -31.11 13.64 8.37
CA PRO A 672 -31.11 13.15 9.74
C PRO A 672 -32.45 13.43 10.41
N ALA A 673 -32.94 12.50 11.23
CA ALA A 673 -34.19 12.69 11.95
C ALA A 673 -34.09 13.92 12.88
N LYS A 674 -35.10 14.79 12.81
CA LYS A 674 -35.23 15.92 13.71
C LYS A 674 -35.41 15.42 15.15
N PRO A 675 -34.63 15.92 16.13
CA PRO A 675 -34.89 15.62 17.52
C PRO A 675 -36.22 16.24 17.98
N GLY A 676 -36.90 15.61 18.94
CA GLY A 676 -38.12 16.16 19.55
C GLY A 676 -37.82 17.35 20.45
N ILE A 677 -37.34 17.09 21.67
CA ILE A 677 -36.91 18.13 22.63
C ILE A 677 -35.41 17.97 22.86
N SER A 678 -34.66 19.06 22.74
CA SER A 678 -33.24 19.08 23.12
C SER A 678 -33.13 19.19 24.64
N PRO A 679 -32.23 18.44 25.29
CA PRO A 679 -31.93 18.67 26.70
C PRO A 679 -31.48 20.12 26.90
N ASN A 680 -31.74 20.69 28.08
CA ASN A 680 -31.26 22.01 28.46
C ASN A 680 -30.22 21.87 29.58
N LEU A 681 -29.09 21.23 29.24
CA LEU A 681 -27.98 21.04 30.16
C LEU A 681 -26.96 22.15 29.94
N ASN A 682 -26.47 22.75 31.02
CA ASN A 682 -25.40 23.74 30.97
C ASN A 682 -24.20 23.22 31.77
N PRO A 683 -23.34 22.36 31.17
CA PRO A 683 -22.16 21.86 31.85
C PRO A 683 -21.26 23.01 32.31
N SER A 684 -20.73 22.90 33.53
CA SER A 684 -19.84 23.90 34.11
C SER A 684 -18.58 24.08 33.25
N GLY A 685 -18.25 25.33 32.91
CA GLY A 685 -17.05 25.67 32.16
C GLY A 685 -17.21 25.69 30.63
N MET A 686 -18.42 25.44 30.10
CA MET A 686 -18.75 25.71 28.71
C MET A 686 -19.25 27.15 28.52
N THR A 687 -19.05 27.71 27.33
CA THR A 687 -19.75 28.94 26.90
C THR A 687 -21.22 28.62 26.58
N ASP A 688 -22.09 29.63 26.54
CA ASP A 688 -23.50 29.45 26.13
C ASP A 688 -23.62 28.83 24.72
N GLU A 689 -22.73 29.25 23.82
CA GLU A 689 -22.60 28.65 22.49
C GLU A 689 -22.24 27.16 22.57
N GLN A 690 -21.19 26.82 23.31
CA GLN A 690 -20.74 25.44 23.46
C GLN A 690 -21.82 24.55 24.09
N ALA A 691 -22.53 25.05 25.11
CA ALA A 691 -23.64 24.36 25.75
C ALA A 691 -24.80 24.13 24.76
N ARG A 692 -25.17 25.14 23.97
CA ARG A 692 -26.19 25.02 22.91
C ARG A 692 -25.83 23.94 21.88
N ILE A 693 -24.58 23.92 21.42
CA ILE A 693 -24.09 22.94 20.44
C ILE A 693 -24.03 21.54 21.04
N PHE A 694 -23.56 21.43 22.28
CA PHE A 694 -23.55 20.19 23.04
C PHE A 694 -24.97 19.62 23.18
N ASN A 695 -25.95 20.43 23.56
CA ASN A 695 -27.35 20.04 23.68
C ASN A 695 -27.94 19.54 22.35
N LYS A 696 -27.63 20.22 21.22
CA LYS A 696 -28.00 19.72 19.89
C LYS A 696 -27.35 18.38 19.56
N ALA A 697 -26.05 18.24 19.84
CA ALA A 697 -25.28 17.04 19.55
C ALA A 697 -25.78 15.82 20.33
N ILE A 698 -26.14 15.98 21.62
CA ILE A 698 -26.75 14.90 22.42
C ILE A 698 -28.18 14.59 21.98
N ALA A 699 -28.96 15.59 21.55
CA ALA A 699 -30.32 15.41 21.05
C ALA A 699 -30.37 14.68 19.70
N ALA A 700 -29.36 14.87 18.84
CA ALA A 700 -29.29 14.28 17.51
C ALA A 700 -29.52 12.76 17.52
N LYS A 701 -30.29 12.26 16.54
CA LYS A 701 -30.69 10.85 16.46
C LYS A 701 -29.74 10.00 15.60
N ASP A 702 -29.28 10.56 14.47
CA ASP A 702 -28.47 9.84 13.49
C ASP A 702 -27.03 10.36 13.44
N TYR A 703 -26.82 11.65 13.14
CA TYR A 703 -25.50 12.25 13.23
C TYR A 703 -25.54 13.72 13.62
N PHE A 704 -24.39 14.22 14.07
CA PHE A 704 -24.17 15.64 14.30
C PHE A 704 -22.77 16.06 13.84
N LEU A 705 -22.67 17.21 13.19
CA LEU A 705 -21.44 17.75 12.61
C LEU A 705 -21.02 19.03 13.35
N ILE A 706 -19.85 19.03 13.96
CA ILE A 706 -19.32 20.20 14.66
C ILE A 706 -18.19 20.79 13.81
N TRP A 707 -18.44 21.95 13.21
CA TRP A 707 -17.37 22.74 12.62
C TRP A 707 -16.66 23.52 13.72
N GLY A 708 -15.44 23.10 14.03
CA GLY A 708 -14.62 23.73 15.04
C GLY A 708 -13.37 24.37 14.42
N PRO A 709 -13.39 25.67 14.14
CA PRO A 709 -12.19 26.46 13.85
C PRO A 709 -11.05 26.31 14.90
N PRO A 710 -9.86 26.89 14.65
CA PRO A 710 -8.71 26.77 15.54
C PRO A 710 -8.99 27.39 16.91
N GLY A 711 -8.69 26.65 17.98
CA GLY A 711 -8.77 27.18 19.34
C GLY A 711 -10.17 27.21 19.97
N THR A 712 -11.20 26.68 19.31
CA THR A 712 -12.59 26.75 19.77
C THR A 712 -13.02 25.65 20.76
N GLY A 713 -12.07 24.79 21.17
CA GLY A 713 -12.33 23.76 22.18
C GLY A 713 -12.90 22.44 21.65
N LYS A 714 -12.70 22.09 20.36
CA LYS A 714 -13.09 20.80 19.76
C LYS A 714 -12.82 19.60 20.68
N THR A 715 -11.57 19.32 20.99
CA THR A 715 -11.18 18.14 21.77
C THR A 715 -11.27 18.41 23.28
N SER A 716 -10.68 19.52 23.72
CA SER A 716 -10.54 19.84 25.15
C SER A 716 -11.87 20.16 25.85
N VAL A 717 -12.90 20.54 25.09
CA VAL A 717 -14.23 20.84 25.61
C VAL A 717 -15.27 19.89 25.01
N MET A 718 -15.49 19.90 23.69
CA MET A 718 -16.60 19.14 23.10
C MET A 718 -16.44 17.63 23.24
N VAL A 719 -15.29 17.05 22.88
CA VAL A 719 -15.05 15.60 23.05
C VAL A 719 -15.14 15.20 24.52
N LYS A 720 -14.53 15.99 25.41
CA LYS A 720 -14.60 15.78 26.87
C LYS A 720 -16.04 15.74 27.37
N GLU A 721 -16.81 16.80 27.17
CA GLU A 721 -18.16 16.93 27.73
C GLU A 721 -19.14 15.96 27.07
N LEU A 722 -19.02 15.69 25.77
CA LEU A 722 -19.80 14.63 25.11
C LEU A 722 -19.49 13.26 25.72
N THR A 723 -18.22 12.93 25.92
CA THR A 723 -17.82 11.66 26.53
C THR A 723 -18.34 11.54 27.95
N LYS A 724 -18.17 12.60 28.75
CA LYS A 724 -18.69 12.68 30.13
C LYS A 724 -20.20 12.46 30.16
N TYR A 725 -20.95 13.15 29.30
CA TYR A 725 -22.40 13.00 29.22
C TYR A 725 -22.82 11.57 28.91
N TYR A 726 -22.29 10.95 27.85
CA TYR A 726 -22.68 9.59 27.49
C TYR A 726 -22.25 8.59 28.57
N LEU A 727 -21.13 8.85 29.25
CA LEU A 727 -20.69 8.03 30.37
C LEU A 727 -21.65 8.12 31.56
N GLU A 728 -22.01 9.32 31.99
CA GLU A 728 -22.80 9.55 33.22
C GLU A 728 -24.31 9.35 33.03
N HIS A 729 -24.85 9.66 31.85
CA HIS A 729 -26.31 9.75 31.64
C HIS A 729 -26.87 8.64 30.75
N THR A 730 -26.03 7.75 30.23
CA THR A 730 -26.47 6.65 29.36
C THR A 730 -25.67 5.38 29.65
N PRO A 731 -26.14 4.18 29.27
CA PRO A 731 -25.33 2.95 29.33
C PRO A 731 -24.41 2.77 28.11
N PHE A 732 -24.22 3.81 27.28
CA PHE A 732 -23.58 3.66 25.98
C PHE A 732 -22.11 3.23 26.09
N ASN A 733 -21.71 2.37 25.16
CA ASN A 733 -20.31 2.13 24.85
C ASN A 733 -19.84 3.16 23.82
N ILE A 734 -18.77 3.88 24.15
CA ILE A 734 -18.29 5.08 23.47
C ILE A 734 -17.00 4.74 22.73
N LEU A 735 -16.98 5.02 21.43
CA LEU A 735 -15.78 4.91 20.60
C LEU A 735 -15.28 6.30 20.20
N LEU A 736 -14.04 6.63 20.55
CA LEU A 736 -13.37 7.89 20.22
C LEU A 736 -12.30 7.62 19.14
N LEU A 737 -12.47 8.19 17.95
CA LEU A 737 -11.53 7.99 16.85
C LEU A 737 -10.91 9.32 16.39
N ALA A 738 -9.67 9.27 15.95
CA ALA A 738 -9.05 10.39 15.25
C ALA A 738 -8.17 9.91 14.09
N TYR A 739 -7.76 10.82 13.21
CA TYR A 739 -6.88 10.48 12.09
C TYR A 739 -5.43 10.17 12.53
N THR A 740 -4.88 10.95 13.47
CA THR A 740 -3.47 10.86 13.88
C THR A 740 -3.30 10.35 15.31
N ASN A 741 -2.17 9.71 15.62
CA ASN A 741 -1.86 9.28 17.01
C ASN A 741 -1.82 10.46 17.99
N ARG A 742 -1.38 11.65 17.55
CA ARG A 742 -1.37 12.88 18.35
C ARG A 742 -2.79 13.30 18.75
N ALA A 743 -3.74 13.29 17.83
CA ALA A 743 -5.13 13.60 18.14
C ALA A 743 -5.74 12.55 19.10
N VAL A 744 -5.36 11.27 18.99
CA VAL A 744 -5.74 10.23 19.96
C VAL A 744 -5.11 10.47 21.34
N ASP A 745 -3.86 10.94 21.41
CA ASP A 745 -3.21 11.37 22.66
C ASP A 745 -3.97 12.55 23.31
N GLU A 746 -4.45 13.50 22.51
CA GLU A 746 -5.26 14.63 22.97
C GLU A 746 -6.65 14.17 23.46
N MET A 747 -7.27 13.18 22.79
CA MET A 747 -8.49 12.53 23.28
C MET A 747 -8.26 11.80 24.62
N CYS A 748 -7.14 11.10 24.77
CA CYS A 748 -6.79 10.45 26.04
C CYS A 748 -6.68 11.49 27.17
N ALA A 749 -6.04 12.64 26.91
CA ALA A 749 -5.97 13.73 27.87
C ALA A 749 -7.37 14.26 28.24
N ALA A 750 -8.25 14.42 27.24
CA ALA A 750 -9.63 14.86 27.47
C ALA A 750 -10.41 13.86 28.33
N VAL A 751 -10.26 12.56 28.08
CA VAL A 751 -10.88 11.47 28.87
C VAL A 751 -10.37 11.47 30.30
N GLU A 752 -9.05 11.54 30.52
CA GLU A 752 -8.46 11.59 31.87
C GLU A 752 -8.85 12.86 32.64
N SER A 753 -9.14 13.97 31.95
CA SER A 753 -9.60 15.21 32.60
C SER A 753 -11.04 15.16 33.14
N ILE A 754 -11.79 14.10 32.84
CA ILE A 754 -13.13 13.88 33.39
C ILE A 754 -13.01 13.36 34.83
N SER A 755 -12.05 12.46 35.08
CA SER A 755 -11.77 11.86 36.39
C SER A 755 -10.40 11.18 36.38
N ASP A 756 -9.62 11.36 37.44
CA ASP A 756 -8.22 10.90 37.57
C ASP A 756 -8.02 9.38 37.38
N GLN A 757 -9.08 8.57 37.51
CA GLN A 757 -9.02 7.11 37.40
C GLN A 757 -10.00 6.51 36.38
N LEU A 758 -10.44 7.29 35.39
CA LEU A 758 -11.44 6.82 34.45
C LEU A 758 -10.92 5.61 33.62
N PRO A 759 -11.60 4.45 33.62
CA PRO A 759 -11.14 3.27 32.88
C PRO A 759 -11.47 3.42 31.39
N TYR A 760 -10.44 3.32 30.54
CA TYR A 760 -10.58 3.30 29.09
C TYR A 760 -9.51 2.43 28.42
N ILE A 761 -9.80 1.94 27.21
CA ILE A 761 -8.89 1.11 26.42
C ILE A 761 -8.42 1.89 25.18
N ARG A 762 -7.11 1.90 24.94
CA ARG A 762 -6.50 2.44 23.73
C ARG A 762 -6.10 1.32 22.77
N ILE A 763 -6.51 1.42 21.51
CA ILE A 763 -6.08 0.53 20.43
C ILE A 763 -5.00 1.22 19.61
N GLY A 764 -3.82 0.60 19.51
CA GLY A 764 -2.71 1.12 18.73
C GLY A 764 -1.40 0.40 19.00
N SER A 765 -0.29 1.04 18.63
CA SER A 765 1.07 0.54 18.82
C SER A 765 1.80 1.34 19.91
N ARG A 766 2.68 0.68 20.67
CA ARG A 766 3.51 1.30 21.72
C ARG A 766 4.48 2.35 21.21
N TYR A 767 4.93 2.23 19.96
CA TYR A 767 5.95 3.11 19.36
C TYR A 767 5.35 4.40 18.80
N SER A 768 4.07 4.39 18.44
CA SER A 768 3.35 5.56 17.95
C SER A 768 2.52 6.26 19.03
N THR A 769 2.50 5.71 20.25
CA THR A 769 1.73 6.22 21.40
C THR A 769 2.67 6.91 22.38
N SER A 770 2.30 8.11 22.83
CA SER A 770 3.01 8.83 23.89
C SER A 770 3.24 7.94 25.11
N PRO A 771 4.44 7.98 25.75
CA PRO A 771 4.74 7.19 26.94
C PRO A 771 3.65 7.25 28.02
N ARG A 772 3.03 8.43 28.22
CA ARG A 772 1.95 8.67 29.19
C ARG A 772 0.76 7.71 29.04
N TYR A 773 0.43 7.30 27.81
CA TYR A 773 -0.77 6.49 27.55
C TYR A 773 -0.46 5.03 27.18
N ARG A 774 0.80 4.60 27.31
CA ARG A 774 1.20 3.22 26.94
C ARG A 774 0.52 2.18 27.81
N ASP A 775 0.29 2.44 29.09
CA ASP A 775 -0.36 1.48 29.99
C ASP A 775 -1.83 1.25 29.66
N ARG A 776 -2.44 2.19 28.92
CA ARG A 776 -3.82 2.09 28.41
C ARG A 776 -3.92 1.31 27.11
N LEU A 777 -2.80 0.93 26.49
CA LEU A 777 -2.83 0.13 25.26
C LEU A 777 -3.40 -1.25 25.55
N PHE A 778 -4.37 -1.69 24.76
CA PHE A 778 -5.04 -2.99 24.92
C PHE A 778 -4.06 -4.14 25.12
N ASN A 779 -3.02 -4.23 24.28
CA ASN A 779 -1.99 -5.28 24.38
C ASN A 779 -1.17 -5.22 25.67
N ASN A 780 -0.99 -4.03 26.25
CA ASN A 780 -0.29 -3.87 27.53
C ASN A 780 -1.21 -4.24 28.70
N MET A 781 -2.48 -3.84 28.65
CA MET A 781 -3.48 -4.15 29.68
C MET A 781 -3.71 -5.66 29.83
N ILE A 782 -3.68 -6.42 28.72
CA ILE A 782 -3.88 -7.88 28.74
C ILE A 782 -2.58 -8.68 28.83
N ARG A 783 -1.42 -8.03 29.02
CA ARG A 783 -0.10 -8.68 28.90
C ARG A 783 0.03 -9.88 29.85
N GLU A 784 -0.49 -9.76 31.05
CA GLU A 784 -0.45 -10.81 32.08
C GLU A 784 -1.68 -11.73 32.05
N THR A 785 -2.69 -11.38 31.26
CA THR A 785 -3.94 -12.14 31.15
C THR A 785 -3.71 -13.49 30.48
N ARG A 786 -4.24 -14.55 31.08
CA ARG A 786 -4.05 -15.93 30.59
C ARG A 786 -5.36 -16.59 30.14
N ARG A 787 -6.51 -16.00 30.48
CA ARG A 787 -7.83 -16.59 30.17
C ARG A 787 -8.61 -15.73 29.19
N ARG A 788 -9.29 -16.38 28.22
CA ARG A 788 -10.23 -15.71 27.30
C ARG A 788 -11.34 -14.96 28.04
N SER A 789 -11.84 -15.54 29.14
CA SER A 789 -12.87 -14.92 29.98
C SER A 789 -12.41 -13.62 30.63
N GLU A 790 -11.14 -13.50 31.01
CA GLU A 790 -10.56 -12.28 31.58
C GLU A 790 -10.44 -11.18 30.51
N VAL A 791 -10.01 -11.51 29.29
CA VAL A 791 -9.98 -10.56 28.17
C VAL A 791 -11.39 -10.08 27.82
N LYS A 792 -12.36 -11.01 27.74
CA LYS A 792 -13.76 -10.66 27.50
C LYS A 792 -14.31 -9.77 28.60
N LYS A 793 -14.10 -10.13 29.87
CA LYS A 793 -14.52 -9.33 31.02
C LYS A 793 -13.91 -7.92 30.98
N MET A 794 -12.61 -7.79 30.67
CA MET A 794 -11.99 -6.48 30.50
C MET A 794 -12.69 -5.66 29.41
N ILE A 795 -12.96 -6.24 28.24
CA ILE A 795 -13.65 -5.54 27.15
C ILE A 795 -15.07 -5.14 27.58
N ASP A 796 -15.78 -6.00 28.29
CA ASP A 796 -17.14 -5.76 28.77
C ASP A 796 -17.18 -4.64 29.84
N ASP A 797 -16.27 -4.68 30.81
CA ASP A 797 -16.16 -3.73 31.93
C ASP A 797 -15.77 -2.32 31.49
N HIS A 798 -15.11 -2.16 30.34
CA HIS A 798 -14.71 -0.86 29.81
C HIS A 798 -15.76 -0.29 28.86
N ARG A 799 -16.15 0.97 29.04
CA ARG A 799 -17.12 1.66 28.16
C ARG A 799 -16.47 2.57 27.13
N ILE A 800 -15.24 3.03 27.35
CA ILE A 800 -14.56 3.99 26.49
C ILE A 800 -13.41 3.31 25.77
N PHE A 801 -13.41 3.43 24.44
CA PHE A 801 -12.33 2.96 23.58
C PHE A 801 -11.82 4.10 22.73
N THR A 802 -10.51 4.23 22.60
CA THR A 802 -9.87 5.25 21.78
C THR A 802 -8.85 4.67 20.81
N ALA A 803 -8.81 5.16 19.57
CA ALA A 803 -7.94 4.63 18.53
C ALA A 803 -7.76 5.61 17.37
N THR A 804 -6.70 5.43 16.57
CA THR A 804 -6.70 5.99 15.22
C THR A 804 -7.70 5.23 14.35
N ILE A 805 -8.31 5.89 13.35
CA ILE A 805 -9.23 5.24 12.40
C ILE A 805 -8.58 4.00 11.75
N SER A 806 -7.33 4.10 11.29
CA SER A 806 -6.60 2.99 10.67
C SER A 806 -6.41 1.79 11.62
N SER A 807 -5.97 2.04 12.85
CA SER A 807 -5.82 0.99 13.88
C SER A 807 -7.16 0.32 14.20
N PHE A 808 -8.27 1.05 14.22
CA PHE A 808 -9.60 0.48 14.52
C PHE A 808 -10.21 -0.27 13.34
N SER A 809 -10.05 0.22 12.10
CA SER A 809 -10.58 -0.42 10.88
C SER A 809 -10.13 -1.87 10.71
N SER A 810 -8.99 -2.23 11.30
CA SER A 810 -8.42 -3.59 11.27
C SER A 810 -8.90 -4.52 12.40
N LYS A 811 -9.82 -4.08 13.27
CA LYS A 811 -10.27 -4.80 14.47
C LYS A 811 -11.76 -5.17 14.41
N ASP A 812 -12.16 -5.89 13.37
CA ASP A 812 -13.57 -6.34 13.24
C ASP A 812 -13.97 -7.29 14.39
N GLU A 813 -13.02 -8.04 14.96
CA GLU A 813 -13.24 -8.87 16.15
C GLU A 813 -13.74 -8.05 17.34
N LEU A 814 -13.18 -6.85 17.55
CA LEU A 814 -13.59 -5.99 18.66
C LEU A 814 -15.04 -5.50 18.50
N LEU A 815 -15.45 -5.20 17.26
CA LEU A 815 -16.84 -4.83 16.95
C LEU A 815 -17.84 -5.98 17.12
N ARG A 816 -17.36 -7.23 17.09
CA ARG A 816 -18.18 -8.43 17.36
C ARG A 816 -18.23 -8.76 18.84
N LEU A 817 -17.12 -8.56 19.57
CA LEU A 817 -17.03 -8.75 21.01
C LEU A 817 -17.81 -7.69 21.77
N LYS A 818 -17.79 -6.44 21.30
CA LYS A 818 -18.43 -5.30 21.96
C LYS A 818 -19.28 -4.49 21.00
N LYS A 819 -20.54 -4.27 21.39
CA LYS A 819 -21.43 -3.34 20.70
C LYS A 819 -21.14 -1.92 21.15
N PHE A 820 -20.80 -1.05 20.21
CA PHE A 820 -20.66 0.39 20.44
C PHE A 820 -21.94 1.12 20.01
N ASP A 821 -22.39 2.06 20.84
CA ASP A 821 -23.63 2.79 20.61
C ASP A 821 -23.39 4.12 19.89
N ILE A 822 -22.23 4.74 20.16
CA ILE A 822 -21.80 6.00 19.56
C ILE A 822 -20.34 5.97 19.17
N VAL A 823 -20.03 6.61 18.04
CA VAL A 823 -18.67 6.97 17.65
C VAL A 823 -18.53 8.50 17.53
N ILE A 824 -17.48 9.04 18.15
CA ILE A 824 -17.09 10.44 18.03
C ILE A 824 -15.76 10.47 17.29
N ILE A 825 -15.73 11.13 16.13
CA ILE A 825 -14.52 11.25 15.31
C ILE A 825 -14.06 12.70 15.32
N ASP A 826 -12.87 12.95 15.87
CA ASP A 826 -12.20 14.25 15.81
C ASP A 826 -11.26 14.33 14.61
N GLU A 827 -10.97 15.55 14.16
CA GLU A 827 -10.21 15.83 12.93
C GLU A 827 -10.80 15.12 11.70
N ALA A 828 -12.12 14.99 11.63
CA ALA A 828 -12.83 14.26 10.56
C ALA A 828 -12.66 14.89 9.18
N SER A 829 -12.22 16.15 9.09
CA SER A 829 -11.91 16.84 7.83
C SER A 829 -10.62 16.34 7.16
N GLN A 830 -9.74 15.63 7.90
CA GLN A 830 -8.50 15.05 7.38
C GLN A 830 -8.68 13.64 6.80
N VAL A 831 -9.91 13.15 6.72
CA VAL A 831 -10.20 11.75 6.41
C VAL A 831 -10.99 11.65 5.12
N ILE A 832 -10.44 10.93 4.12
CA ILE A 832 -11.17 10.68 2.87
C ILE A 832 -12.37 9.78 3.12
N GLU A 833 -13.43 9.99 2.36
CA GLU A 833 -14.68 9.25 2.49
C GLU A 833 -14.53 7.70 2.55
N PRO A 834 -13.80 7.03 1.65
CA PRO A 834 -13.64 5.57 1.70
C PRO A 834 -12.92 5.07 2.97
N GLN A 835 -12.22 5.92 3.73
CA GLN A 835 -11.59 5.48 4.99
C GLN A 835 -12.60 5.29 6.13
N ILE A 836 -13.77 5.96 6.11
CA ILE A 836 -14.69 5.99 7.26
C ILE A 836 -16.11 5.53 6.99
N VAL A 837 -16.61 5.54 5.75
CA VAL A 837 -18.00 5.13 5.45
C VAL A 837 -18.32 3.70 5.92
N GLY A 838 -17.36 2.78 5.79
CA GLY A 838 -17.50 1.40 6.27
C GLY A 838 -17.56 1.27 7.79
N ILE A 839 -16.97 2.23 8.54
CA ILE A 839 -17.08 2.32 10.00
C ILE A 839 -18.42 2.94 10.37
N LEU A 840 -18.71 4.16 9.90
CA LEU A 840 -19.88 4.94 10.31
C LEU A 840 -21.19 4.20 10.06
N SER A 841 -21.26 3.44 8.98
CA SER A 841 -22.42 2.62 8.63
C SER A 841 -22.73 1.48 9.62
N LYS A 842 -21.82 1.19 10.57
CA LYS A 842 -22.02 0.24 11.67
C LYS A 842 -22.67 0.87 12.91
N PHE A 843 -22.75 2.20 12.99
CA PHE A 843 -23.23 2.92 14.16
C PHE A 843 -24.61 3.53 13.89
N LYS A 844 -25.46 3.53 14.91
CA LYS A 844 -26.76 4.22 14.84
C LYS A 844 -26.61 5.73 14.98
N LYS A 845 -25.65 6.16 15.81
CA LYS A 845 -25.34 7.56 16.06
C LYS A 845 -23.84 7.83 15.91
N PHE A 846 -23.47 8.91 15.23
CA PHE A 846 -22.10 9.37 15.18
C PHE A 846 -21.98 10.89 15.27
N ILE A 847 -20.86 11.38 15.80
CA ILE A 847 -20.53 12.81 15.85
C ILE A 847 -19.21 13.00 15.12
N LEU A 848 -19.19 13.88 14.12
CA LEU A 848 -17.97 14.24 13.40
C LEU A 848 -17.58 15.66 13.79
N ILE A 849 -16.33 15.84 14.18
CA ILE A 849 -15.77 17.12 14.58
C ILE A 849 -14.58 17.40 13.65
N GLY A 850 -14.52 18.58 13.06
CA GLY A 850 -13.46 18.92 12.13
C GLY A 850 -13.45 20.38 11.71
N ASP A 851 -12.48 20.74 10.88
CA ASP A 851 -12.37 22.04 10.24
C ASP A 851 -12.01 21.85 8.77
N HIS A 852 -12.96 22.11 7.88
CA HIS A 852 -12.77 21.99 6.44
C HIS A 852 -11.95 23.14 5.85
N ASN A 853 -11.62 24.18 6.64
CA ASN A 853 -10.72 25.27 6.24
C ASN A 853 -9.27 25.05 6.71
N GLN A 854 -8.99 23.95 7.44
CA GLN A 854 -7.64 23.47 7.75
C GLN A 854 -7.25 22.35 6.77
N LEU A 855 -6.14 21.64 7.04
CA LEU A 855 -5.57 20.68 6.09
C LEU A 855 -6.59 19.62 5.63
N PRO A 856 -6.67 19.36 4.31
CA PRO A 856 -7.49 18.28 3.78
C PRO A 856 -6.88 16.92 4.14
N ALA A 857 -7.61 15.86 3.77
CA ALA A 857 -7.01 14.54 3.67
C ALA A 857 -5.86 14.54 2.65
N VAL A 858 -4.80 13.77 2.93
CA VAL A 858 -3.64 13.66 2.04
C VAL A 858 -3.99 12.73 0.88
N VAL A 859 -3.99 13.28 -0.34
CA VAL A 859 -4.29 12.60 -1.59
C VAL A 859 -3.20 12.99 -2.60
N GLN A 860 -2.73 12.02 -3.40
CA GLN A 860 -1.66 12.24 -4.37
C GLN A 860 -2.18 12.72 -5.74
N GLN A 861 -3.41 12.36 -6.10
CA GLN A 861 -4.05 12.85 -7.33
C GLN A 861 -4.17 14.39 -7.35
N ASP A 862 -4.22 14.98 -8.55
CA ASP A 862 -4.51 16.40 -8.77
C ASP A 862 -6.02 16.70 -8.82
N ILE A 863 -6.40 17.97 -8.59
CA ILE A 863 -7.79 18.35 -8.31
C ILE A 863 -8.72 18.07 -9.48
N GLU A 864 -8.20 18.25 -10.68
CA GLU A 864 -8.85 17.97 -11.95
C GLU A 864 -9.07 16.46 -12.14
N VAL A 865 -8.07 15.64 -11.78
CA VAL A 865 -8.13 14.18 -11.97
C VAL A 865 -9.19 13.53 -11.07
N SER A 866 -9.38 14.05 -9.86
CA SER A 866 -10.34 13.50 -8.89
C SER A 866 -11.68 14.25 -8.83
N ALA A 867 -11.90 15.23 -9.71
CA ALA A 867 -13.17 15.93 -9.84
C ALA A 867 -14.30 14.98 -10.27
N VAL A 868 -15.53 15.28 -9.85
CA VAL A 868 -16.72 14.49 -10.17
C VAL A 868 -17.68 15.29 -11.05
N GLU A 869 -17.81 14.86 -12.29
CA GLU A 869 -18.67 15.53 -13.28
C GLU A 869 -20.07 14.92 -13.38
N LEU A 870 -20.31 13.76 -12.73
CA LEU A 870 -21.58 13.06 -12.83
C LEU A 870 -22.70 13.77 -12.05
N PRO A 871 -23.78 14.24 -12.71
CA PRO A 871 -24.85 14.99 -12.04
C PRO A 871 -25.46 14.25 -10.85
N LEU A 872 -25.73 12.95 -11.01
CA LEU A 872 -26.30 12.10 -9.96
C LEU A 872 -25.44 12.06 -8.68
N LEU A 873 -24.13 12.24 -8.77
CA LEU A 873 -23.22 12.30 -7.61
C LEU A 873 -23.07 13.73 -7.08
N ASN A 874 -23.10 14.73 -7.97
CA ASN A 874 -23.16 16.13 -7.57
C ASN A 874 -24.43 16.44 -6.77
N ASP A 875 -25.55 15.77 -7.10
CA ASP A 875 -26.82 15.89 -6.39
C ASP A 875 -26.74 15.45 -4.92
N ILE A 876 -25.81 14.55 -4.57
CA ILE A 876 -25.51 14.13 -3.19
C ILE A 876 -24.32 14.92 -2.56
N GLY A 877 -23.85 15.96 -3.26
CA GLY A 877 -22.75 16.82 -2.85
C GLY A 877 -21.35 16.27 -3.10
N LEU A 878 -21.21 15.14 -3.81
CA LEU A 878 -19.91 14.55 -4.10
C LEU A 878 -19.33 15.19 -5.35
N ILE A 879 -18.64 16.31 -5.17
CA ILE A 879 -18.04 17.12 -6.26
C ILE A 879 -16.57 16.78 -6.54
N ASN A 880 -15.86 16.24 -5.55
CA ASN A 880 -14.46 15.83 -5.69
C ASN A 880 -14.16 14.68 -4.73
N LEU A 881 -13.49 13.63 -5.21
CA LEU A 881 -13.21 12.41 -4.44
C LEU A 881 -12.15 12.61 -3.34
N ARG A 882 -11.39 13.72 -3.39
CA ARG A 882 -10.44 14.11 -2.34
C ARG A 882 -11.08 14.76 -1.12
N ASN A 883 -12.33 15.22 -1.25
CA ASN A 883 -13.02 15.91 -0.17
C ASN A 883 -13.33 14.91 0.96
N SER A 884 -13.24 15.38 2.19
CA SER A 884 -13.65 14.56 3.34
C SER A 884 -15.16 14.36 3.34
N LEU A 885 -15.60 13.24 3.90
CA LEU A 885 -17.03 13.02 4.15
C LEU A 885 -17.60 14.11 5.08
N PHE A 886 -16.81 14.59 6.05
CA PHE A 886 -17.20 15.70 6.93
C PHE A 886 -17.56 16.95 6.12
N GLU A 887 -16.67 17.38 5.23
CA GLU A 887 -16.90 18.57 4.39
C GLU A 887 -18.13 18.40 3.51
N ARG A 888 -18.29 17.22 2.87
CA ARG A 888 -19.45 16.92 2.04
C ARG A 888 -20.75 16.98 2.85
N LEU A 889 -20.84 16.27 3.97
CA LEU A 889 -22.04 16.23 4.79
C LEU A 889 -22.36 17.62 5.38
N TYR A 890 -21.35 18.37 5.82
CA TYR A 890 -21.51 19.70 6.40
C TYR A 890 -22.09 20.68 5.38
N LYS A 891 -21.48 20.78 4.19
CA LYS A 891 -21.98 21.63 3.10
C LYS A 891 -23.39 21.22 2.65
N ARG A 892 -23.69 19.92 2.65
CA ARG A 892 -25.06 19.42 2.35
C ARG A 892 -26.08 19.81 3.41
N CYS A 893 -25.74 19.70 4.68
CA CYS A 893 -26.64 20.14 5.76
C CYS A 893 -26.89 21.65 5.70
N GLN A 894 -25.86 22.45 5.40
CA GLN A 894 -26.00 23.89 5.21
C GLN A 894 -26.92 24.21 4.03
N ARG A 895 -26.66 23.62 2.86
CA ARG A 895 -27.44 23.87 1.63
C ARG A 895 -28.92 23.48 1.78
N ASN A 896 -29.21 22.41 2.53
CA ASN A 896 -30.57 21.91 2.73
C ASN A 896 -31.22 22.41 4.04
N GLU A 897 -30.58 23.34 4.76
CA GLU A 897 -31.08 23.93 6.01
C GLU A 897 -31.38 22.90 7.12
N TRP A 898 -30.57 21.83 7.19
CA TRP A 898 -30.66 20.82 8.25
C TRP A 898 -29.98 21.29 9.55
N ILE A 899 -30.42 22.45 10.07
CA ILE A 899 -29.82 23.18 11.20
C ILE A 899 -29.79 22.42 12.53
N TRP A 900 -30.46 21.26 12.60
CA TRP A 900 -30.44 20.35 13.75
C TRP A 900 -29.33 19.30 13.66
N ALA A 901 -28.63 19.20 12.53
CA ALA A 901 -27.61 18.19 12.26
C ALA A 901 -26.17 18.75 12.24
N TYR A 902 -26.00 20.07 12.34
CA TYR A 902 -24.69 20.70 12.40
C TYR A 902 -24.69 21.99 13.22
N ASP A 903 -23.49 22.43 13.62
CA ASP A 903 -23.26 23.76 14.16
C ASP A 903 -21.79 24.19 14.03
N ILE A 904 -21.52 25.45 14.37
CA ILE A 904 -20.17 26.04 14.37
C ILE A 904 -19.81 26.51 15.78
N LEU A 905 -18.56 26.28 16.19
CA LEU A 905 -17.98 26.95 17.37
C LEU A 905 -17.30 28.25 16.91
N SER A 906 -17.75 29.42 17.36
CA SER A 906 -17.16 30.73 16.97
C SER A 906 -16.14 31.24 17.98
N HIS A 907 -16.32 30.99 19.27
CA HIS A 907 -15.47 31.56 20.32
C HIS A 907 -14.14 30.80 20.45
N GLN A 908 -13.04 31.41 20.04
CA GLN A 908 -11.70 30.82 20.11
C GLN A 908 -10.96 31.28 21.36
N GLY A 909 -10.35 30.34 22.08
CA GLY A 909 -9.56 30.56 23.29
C GLY A 909 -8.06 30.34 23.09
N ARG A 910 -7.52 30.56 21.89
CA ARG A 910 -6.12 30.29 21.57
C ARG A 910 -5.33 31.55 21.26
N MET A 911 -5.73 32.25 20.20
CA MET A 911 -5.04 33.39 19.62
C MET A 911 -5.38 34.67 20.37
N HIS A 912 -4.38 35.53 20.57
CA HIS A 912 -4.61 36.94 20.88
C HIS A 912 -5.41 37.65 19.76
N LYS A 913 -6.18 38.68 20.10
CA LYS A 913 -7.05 39.39 19.15
C LYS A 913 -6.33 39.82 17.87
N GLU A 914 -5.12 40.36 17.99
CA GLU A 914 -4.31 40.83 16.85
C GLU A 914 -3.86 39.70 15.92
N LEU A 915 -3.59 38.51 16.46
CA LEU A 915 -3.24 37.34 15.66
C LEU A 915 -4.47 36.76 14.95
N MET A 916 -5.64 36.84 15.58
CA MET A 916 -6.90 36.30 15.08
C MET A 916 -7.44 37.06 13.86
N VAL A 917 -7.27 38.40 13.81
CA VAL A 917 -7.96 39.25 12.81
C VAL A 917 -7.71 38.79 11.38
N PHE A 918 -6.45 38.55 11.01
CA PHE A 918 -6.11 38.21 9.63
C PHE A 918 -6.69 36.83 9.21
N PRO A 919 -6.44 35.72 9.94
CA PRO A 919 -7.08 34.44 9.65
C PRO A 919 -8.60 34.50 9.65
N ASN A 920 -9.21 35.28 10.57
CA ASN A 920 -10.66 35.39 10.68
C ASN A 920 -11.29 35.98 9.42
N LYS A 921 -10.76 37.12 8.95
CA LYS A 921 -11.20 37.78 7.72
C LYS A 921 -10.93 36.91 6.49
N ARG A 922 -9.72 36.35 6.39
CA ARG A 922 -9.27 35.69 5.16
C ARG A 922 -9.81 34.28 4.97
N PHE A 923 -10.02 33.53 6.06
CA PHE A 923 -10.32 32.09 6.01
C PHE A 923 -11.62 31.70 6.73
N TYR A 924 -12.19 32.55 7.58
CA TYR A 924 -13.38 32.21 8.37
C TYR A 924 -14.56 33.15 8.18
N ASN A 925 -14.46 34.15 7.28
CA ASN A 925 -15.52 35.13 6.98
C ASN A 925 -16.07 35.80 8.25
N ASP A 926 -15.16 36.26 9.12
CA ASP A 926 -15.47 36.94 10.39
C ASP A 926 -16.31 36.12 11.39
N LYS A 927 -16.28 34.78 11.28
CA LYS A 927 -17.00 33.86 12.19
C LYS A 927 -16.23 33.50 13.46
N LEU A 928 -15.03 34.04 13.69
CA LEU A 928 -14.28 33.83 14.94
C LEU A 928 -14.45 35.00 15.89
N ASP A 929 -14.75 34.68 17.14
CA ASP A 929 -14.86 35.63 18.24
C ASP A 929 -13.83 35.35 19.33
N LEU A 930 -13.46 36.37 20.10
CA LEU A 930 -12.74 36.17 21.36
C LEU A 930 -13.62 35.41 22.36
N LEU A 931 -13.03 34.78 23.37
CA LEU A 931 -13.81 34.18 24.44
C LEU A 931 -14.74 35.21 25.10
N PRO A 932 -15.94 34.83 25.57
CA PRO A 932 -16.83 35.71 26.31
C PRO A 932 -16.17 36.39 27.51
N ALA A 933 -16.60 37.61 27.84
CA ALA A 933 -16.00 38.46 28.88
C ALA A 933 -16.01 37.85 30.29
N ASN A 934 -16.94 36.94 30.56
CA ASN A 934 -17.05 36.20 31.81
C ASN A 934 -16.04 35.05 31.96
N ILE A 935 -15.23 34.75 30.93
CA ILE A 935 -14.20 33.72 31.00
C ILE A 935 -12.85 34.36 31.31
N THR A 936 -12.28 34.06 32.48
CA THR A 936 -11.00 34.63 32.95
C THR A 936 -9.86 34.50 31.93
N TYR A 937 -9.83 33.40 31.17
CA TYR A 937 -8.80 33.19 30.15
C TYR A 937 -8.82 34.24 29.02
N ARG A 938 -9.93 34.98 28.83
CA ARG A 938 -10.04 36.07 27.84
C ARG A 938 -9.00 37.17 28.07
N GLU A 939 -8.60 37.45 29.32
CA GLU A 939 -7.62 38.48 29.65
C GLU A 939 -6.31 38.32 28.86
N ARG A 940 -5.90 37.06 28.64
CA ARG A 940 -4.74 36.72 27.82
C ARG A 940 -4.89 37.21 26.37
N GLN A 941 -6.09 37.16 25.81
CA GLN A 941 -6.38 37.51 24.41
C GLN A 941 -6.46 39.01 24.15
N GLU A 942 -6.48 39.83 25.20
CA GLU A 942 -6.60 41.29 25.14
C GLU A 942 -5.38 42.03 25.71
N ARG A 943 -4.41 41.30 26.26
CA ARG A 943 -3.21 41.86 26.90
C ARG A 943 -2.42 42.78 25.94
N ALA A 944 -2.13 44.01 26.38
CA ALA A 944 -1.51 45.02 25.52
C ALA A 944 -0.04 44.73 25.14
N THR A 945 0.81 44.34 26.09
CA THR A 945 2.24 44.10 25.86
C THR A 945 2.66 42.67 26.19
N LEU A 946 3.56 42.10 25.37
CA LEU A 946 4.11 40.75 25.57
C LEU A 946 5.05 40.74 26.78
N VAL A 947 6.10 41.57 26.71
CA VAL A 947 7.17 41.69 27.71
C VAL A 947 7.54 43.16 27.87
N GLN A 948 7.86 43.57 29.09
CA GLN A 948 8.45 44.90 29.33
C GLN A 948 9.94 44.86 28.99
N TYR A 949 10.39 45.73 28.10
CA TYR A 949 11.79 45.85 27.70
C TYR A 949 12.16 47.32 27.51
N GLU A 950 13.19 47.78 28.22
CA GLU A 950 13.63 49.19 28.27
C GLU A 950 14.99 49.41 27.55
N GLY A 951 15.51 48.40 26.87
CA GLY A 951 16.79 48.49 26.16
C GLY A 951 16.70 49.12 24.76
N LYS A 952 17.85 49.46 24.17
CA LYS A 952 17.94 50.14 22.85
C LYS A 952 18.04 49.18 21.65
N ASP A 953 18.17 47.87 21.89
CA ASP A 953 18.23 46.88 20.80
C ASP A 953 16.90 46.85 20.04
N LYS A 954 16.95 47.19 18.75
CA LYS A 954 15.77 47.32 17.88
C LYS A 954 15.04 45.99 17.71
N LEU A 955 15.75 44.87 17.55
CA LEU A 955 15.12 43.56 17.40
C LEU A 955 14.42 43.16 18.70
N LEU A 956 15.08 43.32 19.85
CA LEU A 956 14.47 43.00 21.14
C LEU A 956 13.27 43.90 21.44
N SER A 957 13.35 45.19 21.09
CA SER A 957 12.21 46.10 21.21
C SER A 957 11.03 45.64 20.38
N ARG A 958 11.24 45.29 19.11
CA ARG A 958 10.17 44.77 18.24
C ARG A 958 9.59 43.47 18.80
N LEU A 959 10.42 42.52 19.19
CA LEU A 959 9.96 41.24 19.76
C LEU A 959 9.23 41.41 21.11
N ALA A 960 9.50 42.47 21.88
CA ALA A 960 8.82 42.75 23.14
C ALA A 960 7.46 43.42 22.96
N THR A 961 7.25 44.18 21.88
CA THR A 961 6.05 45.01 21.68
C THR A 961 5.16 44.56 20.53
N GLU A 962 5.70 44.00 19.45
CA GLU A 962 4.97 43.58 18.25
C GLU A 962 4.56 42.11 18.35
N ARG A 963 3.28 41.81 18.15
CA ARG A 963 2.76 40.43 18.12
C ARG A 963 2.92 39.76 16.77
N LEU A 964 2.98 40.55 15.71
CA LEU A 964 3.19 40.12 14.33
C LEU A 964 4.48 40.75 13.84
N VAL A 965 5.51 39.95 13.60
CA VAL A 965 6.83 40.44 13.16
C VAL A 965 7.21 39.77 11.86
N PHE A 966 7.31 40.55 10.78
CA PHE A 966 7.92 40.09 9.54
C PHE A 966 9.41 40.49 9.49
N ILE A 967 10.26 39.56 9.06
CA ILE A 967 11.70 39.77 8.84
C ILE A 967 12.04 39.24 7.44
N ASP A 968 12.40 40.16 6.55
CA ASP A 968 12.88 39.81 5.21
C ASP A 968 14.24 39.11 5.28
N THR A 969 14.41 38.06 4.48
CA THR A 969 15.65 37.29 4.37
C THR A 969 16.10 37.15 2.92
N PRO A 970 17.41 37.06 2.66
CA PRO A 970 17.92 36.84 1.31
C PRO A 970 17.56 35.43 0.80
N ILE A 971 17.58 35.31 -0.51
CA ILE A 971 17.57 34.00 -1.20
C ILE A 971 18.88 33.29 -0.87
N ASP A 972 18.82 31.99 -0.64
CA ASP A 972 20.02 31.15 -0.57
C ASP A 972 20.40 30.69 -1.99
N ASP A 973 21.34 31.41 -2.60
CA ASP A 973 21.94 31.07 -3.90
C ASP A 973 23.22 30.21 -3.75
N THR A 974 23.67 30.00 -2.52
CA THR A 974 24.87 29.22 -2.21
C THR A 974 24.59 27.72 -2.14
N ASN A 975 23.34 27.35 -1.82
CA ASN A 975 22.91 25.98 -1.72
C ASN A 975 22.19 25.54 -3.00
N THR A 976 22.64 24.44 -3.60
CA THR A 976 21.95 23.84 -4.76
C THR A 976 20.58 23.28 -4.38
N ASN A 977 20.32 23.05 -3.09
CA ASN A 977 19.05 22.56 -2.60
C ASN A 977 18.05 23.67 -2.30
N LEU A 978 17.00 23.74 -3.13
CA LEU A 978 15.94 24.72 -2.96
C LEU A 978 15.08 24.50 -1.69
N LYS A 979 15.08 23.30 -1.09
CA LYS A 979 14.26 22.94 0.09
C LYS A 979 14.87 23.43 1.43
N THR A 980 15.99 24.14 1.40
CA THR A 980 16.66 24.73 2.57
C THR A 980 17.02 26.18 2.31
N ASN A 981 17.09 27.00 3.35
CA ASN A 981 17.66 28.34 3.31
C ASN A 981 18.51 28.56 4.57
N SER A 982 19.82 28.64 4.38
CA SER A 982 20.80 28.78 5.46
C SER A 982 20.66 30.09 6.22
N TYR A 983 20.39 31.20 5.51
CA TYR A 983 20.16 32.52 6.12
C TYR A 983 18.91 32.53 7.01
N GLU A 984 17.84 31.86 6.61
CA GLU A 984 16.66 31.67 7.46
C GLU A 984 16.96 30.79 8.67
N ALA A 985 17.74 29.72 8.51
CA ALA A 985 18.11 28.84 9.62
C ALA A 985 18.93 29.60 10.69
N ASP A 986 19.94 30.36 10.28
CA ASP A 986 20.70 31.27 11.14
C ASP A 986 19.77 32.31 11.81
N LYS A 987 18.82 32.88 11.05
CA LYS A 987 17.86 33.84 11.61
C LYS A 987 16.98 33.21 12.69
N VAL A 988 16.55 31.96 12.53
CA VAL A 988 15.80 31.23 13.57
C VAL A 988 16.62 31.14 14.85
N VAL A 989 17.91 30.80 14.76
CA VAL A 989 18.81 30.73 15.92
C VAL A 989 18.93 32.08 16.61
N GLN A 990 19.18 33.15 15.83
CA GLN A 990 19.26 34.52 16.36
C GLN A 990 17.97 34.94 17.06
N LEU A 991 16.81 34.59 16.51
CA LEU A 991 15.51 34.87 17.12
C LEU A 991 15.34 34.09 18.42
N ILE A 992 15.74 32.82 18.49
CA ILE A 992 15.68 32.02 19.71
C ILE A 992 16.59 32.62 20.79
N MET A 993 17.81 33.04 20.44
CA MET A 993 18.72 33.72 21.38
C MET A 993 18.16 35.06 21.87
N ALA A 994 17.59 35.85 20.96
CA ALA A 994 16.91 37.11 21.28
C ALA A 994 15.73 36.91 22.23
N LEU A 995 14.91 35.89 21.99
CA LEU A 995 13.82 35.51 22.89
C LEU A 995 14.37 35.04 24.25
N LYS A 996 15.37 34.15 24.28
CA LYS A 996 16.01 33.76 25.55
C LYS A 996 16.48 34.98 26.34
N LYS A 997 17.09 35.97 25.68
CA LYS A 997 17.53 37.24 26.28
C LYS A 997 16.36 38.08 26.81
N LEU A 998 15.27 38.21 26.06
CA LEU A 998 14.08 38.96 26.50
C LEU A 998 13.40 38.34 27.73
N TYR A 999 13.42 37.01 27.83
CA TYR A 999 12.75 36.26 28.89
C TYR A 999 13.73 35.80 29.99
N LEU A 1000 14.97 36.32 30.03
CA LEU A 1000 16.04 35.97 30.98
C LEU A 1000 15.61 35.94 32.46
N LYS A 1001 14.76 36.89 32.89
CA LYS A 1001 14.28 36.97 34.29
C LYS A 1001 13.21 35.95 34.66
N LYS A 1002 12.64 35.21 33.70
CA LYS A 1002 11.55 34.24 33.91
C LYS A 1002 11.90 32.79 33.54
N GLU A 1003 13.13 32.55 33.06
CA GLU A 1003 13.52 31.36 32.29
C GLU A 1003 12.53 31.08 31.14
N LEU A 1004 12.94 31.37 29.89
CA LEU A 1004 12.11 31.01 28.74
C LEU A 1004 11.99 29.48 28.69
N ASP A 1005 10.85 28.96 29.12
CA ASP A 1005 10.47 27.57 28.91
C ASP A 1005 10.50 27.28 27.39
N PRO A 1006 11.49 26.52 26.88
CA PRO A 1006 11.63 26.27 25.44
C PRO A 1006 10.40 25.62 24.83
N SER A 1007 9.61 24.90 25.64
CA SER A 1007 8.37 24.26 25.22
C SER A 1007 7.28 25.23 24.79
N LYS A 1008 7.44 26.54 25.06
CA LYS A 1008 6.53 27.61 24.64
C LYS A 1008 6.86 28.20 23.27
N VAL A 1009 8.00 27.83 22.69
CA VAL A 1009 8.43 28.28 21.36
C VAL A 1009 8.28 27.15 20.35
N GLY A 1010 7.76 27.50 19.18
CA GLY A 1010 7.65 26.60 18.04
C GLY A 1010 8.26 27.19 16.79
N VAL A 1011 8.83 26.34 15.94
CA VAL A 1011 9.30 26.70 14.61
C VAL A 1011 8.55 25.83 13.60
N ILE A 1012 7.95 26.46 12.61
CA ILE A 1012 7.23 25.78 11.53
C ILE A 1012 7.91 26.12 10.21
N THR A 1013 8.16 25.09 9.40
CA THR A 1013 8.76 25.22 8.07
C THR A 1013 8.17 24.21 7.10
N PRO A 1014 8.02 24.52 5.79
CA PRO A 1014 7.39 23.60 4.84
C PRO A 1014 8.23 22.36 4.55
N TYR A 1015 9.55 22.40 4.75
CA TYR A 1015 10.45 21.33 4.33
C TYR A 1015 11.14 20.69 5.52
N ARG A 1016 11.13 19.34 5.55
CA ARG A 1016 11.87 18.57 6.55
C ARG A 1016 13.38 18.80 6.49
N ALA A 1017 13.90 19.06 5.29
CA ALA A 1017 15.28 19.50 5.08
C ALA A 1017 15.62 20.74 5.90
N GLN A 1018 14.73 21.74 5.89
CA GLN A 1018 14.91 22.97 6.65
C GLN A 1018 14.82 22.74 8.16
N ILE A 1019 13.98 21.79 8.63
CA ILE A 1019 13.98 21.37 10.05
C ILE A 1019 15.38 20.91 10.46
N ALA A 1020 15.98 20.05 9.65
CA ALA A 1020 17.30 19.52 9.94
C ALA A 1020 18.37 20.63 9.87
N ALA A 1021 18.28 21.55 8.91
CA ALA A 1021 19.19 22.69 8.81
C ALA A 1021 19.10 23.60 10.04
N ILE A 1022 17.89 23.89 10.53
CA ILE A 1022 17.66 24.66 11.76
C ILE A 1022 18.24 23.93 12.97
N ARG A 1023 18.03 22.61 13.09
CA ARG A 1023 18.57 21.82 14.20
C ARG A 1023 20.09 21.81 14.21
N GLU A 1024 20.69 21.64 13.04
CA GLU A 1024 22.15 21.69 12.87
C GLU A 1024 22.71 23.06 13.32
N GLN A 1025 22.10 24.15 12.86
CA GLN A 1025 22.49 25.49 13.30
C GLN A 1025 22.31 25.70 14.81
N LEU A 1026 21.26 25.17 15.43
CA LEU A 1026 21.10 25.20 16.89
C LEU A 1026 22.24 24.49 17.61
N PHE A 1027 22.64 23.30 17.13
CA PHE A 1027 23.75 22.55 17.71
C PHE A 1027 25.10 23.28 17.58
N GLN A 1028 25.37 23.89 16.42
CA GLN A 1028 26.60 24.68 16.20
C GLN A 1028 26.73 25.89 17.14
N HIS A 1029 25.62 26.37 17.70
CA HIS A 1029 25.56 27.46 18.66
C HIS A 1029 25.38 27.00 20.12
N ASP A 1030 25.63 25.73 20.43
CA ASP A 1030 25.46 25.11 21.76
C ASP A 1030 24.04 25.30 22.34
N LEU A 1031 23.04 25.41 21.47
CA LEU A 1031 21.63 25.49 21.86
C LEU A 1031 21.01 24.12 21.74
N ASP A 1032 20.62 23.55 22.87
CA ASP A 1032 19.88 22.30 22.87
C ASP A 1032 18.53 22.49 22.15
N PRO A 1033 18.28 21.80 21.02
CA PRO A 1033 16.98 21.83 20.37
C PRO A 1033 15.93 21.04 21.17
N GLN A 1034 16.33 20.23 22.16
CA GLN A 1034 15.38 19.54 23.03
C GLN A 1034 14.50 20.55 23.76
N GLY A 1035 13.19 20.32 23.71
CA GLY A 1035 12.17 21.23 24.24
C GLY A 1035 11.63 22.22 23.22
N LEU A 1036 12.36 22.57 22.15
CA LEU A 1036 11.81 23.36 21.04
C LEU A 1036 10.98 22.47 20.12
N SER A 1037 9.82 22.96 19.71
CA SER A 1037 8.96 22.24 18.76
C SER A 1037 9.23 22.70 17.34
N ILE A 1038 10.08 21.99 16.60
CA ILE A 1038 10.46 22.29 15.21
C ILE A 1038 9.86 21.22 14.29
N ASP A 1039 8.85 21.57 13.49
CA ASP A 1039 8.15 20.60 12.63
C ASP A 1039 7.51 21.23 11.38
N THR A 1040 6.96 20.41 10.48
CA THR A 1040 6.18 20.90 9.33
C THR A 1040 4.77 21.31 9.73
N VAL A 1041 4.11 22.10 8.87
CA VAL A 1041 2.72 22.55 9.07
C VAL A 1041 1.79 21.37 9.36
N GLU A 1042 1.93 20.27 8.60
CA GLU A 1042 1.11 19.07 8.68
C GLU A 1042 1.19 18.40 10.06
N ARG A 1043 2.38 18.34 10.67
CA ARG A 1043 2.55 17.74 12.01
C ARG A 1043 2.20 18.71 13.13
N TYR A 1044 2.24 20.01 12.86
CA TYR A 1044 1.84 21.03 13.82
C TYR A 1044 0.33 21.14 14.02
N GLN A 1045 -0.49 20.47 13.18
CA GLN A 1045 -1.93 20.41 13.36
C GLN A 1045 -2.29 19.79 14.73
N GLY A 1046 -3.33 20.32 15.37
CA GLY A 1046 -3.64 20.09 16.80
C GLY A 1046 -2.75 20.87 17.78
N GLY A 1047 -1.46 21.04 17.46
CA GLY A 1047 -0.50 21.80 18.26
C GLY A 1047 -0.73 23.30 18.32
N ALA A 1048 -0.18 23.95 19.35
CA ALA A 1048 -0.06 25.40 19.48
C ALA A 1048 1.10 25.75 20.43
N ARG A 1049 1.68 26.94 20.27
CA ARG A 1049 2.73 27.50 21.12
C ARG A 1049 2.45 28.95 21.41
N ASP A 1050 3.08 29.47 22.46
CA ASP A 1050 2.93 30.87 22.80
C ASP A 1050 3.58 31.75 21.73
N ILE A 1051 4.77 31.34 21.27
CA ILE A 1051 5.52 32.00 20.20
C ILE A 1051 5.71 31.00 19.05
N ILE A 1052 5.39 31.41 17.83
CA ILE A 1052 5.66 30.65 16.60
C ILE A 1052 6.58 31.45 15.69
N ILE A 1053 7.64 30.80 15.20
CA ILE A 1053 8.50 31.28 14.14
C ILE A 1053 8.15 30.49 12.86
N LEU A 1054 7.76 31.18 11.79
CA LEU A 1054 7.53 30.59 10.47
C LEU A 1054 8.74 30.84 9.58
N SER A 1055 9.49 29.80 9.25
CA SER A 1055 10.58 29.84 8.27
C SER A 1055 10.11 29.18 6.98
N LEU A 1056 9.86 29.98 5.95
CA LEU A 1056 9.26 29.48 4.71
C LEU A 1056 10.28 28.86 3.74
N SER A 1057 11.57 29.18 3.88
CA SER A 1057 12.68 28.58 3.13
C SER A 1057 12.44 28.56 1.61
N GLN A 1058 11.93 29.67 1.07
CA GLN A 1058 11.61 29.81 -0.35
C GLN A 1058 12.76 30.56 -1.04
N ASN A 1059 13.40 29.90 -2.00
CA ASN A 1059 14.54 30.44 -2.76
C ASN A 1059 14.16 30.81 -4.20
N SER A 1060 13.01 30.36 -4.70
CA SER A 1060 12.52 30.72 -6.03
C SER A 1060 10.99 30.80 -6.12
N LYS A 1061 10.49 31.49 -7.16
CA LYS A 1061 9.05 31.66 -7.41
C LYS A 1061 8.32 30.34 -7.67
N SER A 1062 8.98 29.37 -8.32
CA SER A 1062 8.35 28.08 -8.65
C SER A 1062 8.01 27.25 -7.42
N GLN A 1063 8.71 27.46 -6.30
CA GLN A 1063 8.44 26.74 -5.06
C GLN A 1063 7.14 27.18 -4.39
N MET A 1064 6.66 28.39 -4.68
CA MET A 1064 5.43 28.94 -4.09
C MET A 1064 4.19 28.10 -4.42
N TYR A 1065 4.17 27.42 -5.57
CA TYR A 1065 3.07 26.51 -5.95
C TYR A 1065 2.98 25.27 -5.03
N SER A 1066 4.09 24.84 -4.43
CA SER A 1066 4.11 23.74 -3.44
C SER A 1066 3.70 24.18 -2.04
N LEU A 1067 3.92 25.45 -1.73
CA LEU A 1067 3.62 26.08 -0.44
C LEU A 1067 2.13 26.42 -0.31
N SER A 1068 1.54 26.93 -1.38
CA SER A 1068 0.15 27.40 -1.44
C SER A 1068 -0.67 26.51 -2.37
N THR A 1069 -1.55 25.69 -1.78
CA THR A 1069 -2.56 24.92 -2.54
C THR A 1069 -3.95 25.34 -2.06
N PRO A 1070 -4.54 26.40 -2.66
CA PRO A 1070 -5.84 26.88 -2.25
C PRO A 1070 -6.91 25.81 -2.49
N SER A 1071 -7.91 25.76 -1.61
CA SER A 1071 -9.13 24.98 -1.87
C SER A 1071 -9.95 25.57 -3.03
N ASP A 1072 -11.02 24.90 -3.45
CA ASP A 1072 -12.01 25.44 -4.40
C ASP A 1072 -12.51 26.84 -4.02
N GLU A 1073 -12.60 27.13 -2.71
CA GLU A 1073 -13.02 28.43 -2.17
C GLU A 1073 -11.87 29.47 -2.06
N GLY A 1074 -10.69 29.18 -2.60
CA GLY A 1074 -9.53 30.09 -2.57
C GLY A 1074 -8.78 30.14 -1.23
N ILE A 1075 -9.09 29.25 -0.28
CA ILE A 1075 -8.48 29.20 1.06
C ILE A 1075 -7.16 28.42 1.02
N ASP A 1076 -6.05 29.09 1.34
CA ASP A 1076 -4.77 28.41 1.62
C ASP A 1076 -4.83 27.75 3.00
N ARG A 1077 -5.21 26.47 2.99
CA ARG A 1077 -5.38 25.65 4.20
C ARG A 1077 -4.07 25.47 4.97
N LYS A 1078 -2.91 25.41 4.29
CA LYS A 1078 -1.58 25.26 4.94
C LYS A 1078 -1.21 26.54 5.68
N LEU A 1079 -1.32 27.69 5.02
CA LEU A 1079 -1.07 28.98 5.64
C LEU A 1079 -2.00 29.20 6.83
N ASN A 1080 -3.30 28.92 6.67
CA ASN A 1080 -4.27 29.03 7.76
C ASN A 1080 -3.84 28.21 9.00
N VAL A 1081 -3.43 26.95 8.81
CA VAL A 1081 -2.92 26.13 9.93
C VAL A 1081 -1.71 26.81 10.58
N ALA A 1082 -0.70 27.22 9.79
CA ALA A 1082 0.53 27.83 10.28
C ALA A 1082 0.26 29.10 11.13
N LEU A 1083 -0.56 30.03 10.62
CA LEU A 1083 -0.89 31.28 11.32
C LEU A 1083 -1.64 31.03 12.64
N THR A 1084 -2.46 29.99 12.69
CA THR A 1084 -3.34 29.70 13.84
C THR A 1084 -2.69 28.82 14.91
N ARG A 1085 -1.36 28.60 14.82
CA ARG A 1085 -0.58 27.87 15.84
C ARG A 1085 -0.05 28.78 16.96
N ALA A 1086 0.05 30.09 16.71
CA ALA A 1086 0.54 31.07 17.69
C ALA A 1086 -0.56 31.48 18.68
N ARG A 1087 -0.23 31.60 19.96
CA ARG A 1087 -1.14 32.14 20.98
C ARG A 1087 -0.86 33.61 21.27
N GLU A 1088 0.40 34.00 21.39
CA GLU A 1088 0.83 35.35 21.78
C GLU A 1088 1.53 36.11 20.65
N GLN A 1089 2.46 35.44 19.96
CA GLN A 1089 3.32 36.08 18.98
C GLN A 1089 3.61 35.16 17.79
N LEU A 1090 3.61 35.75 16.60
CA LEU A 1090 3.95 35.12 15.33
C LEU A 1090 5.06 35.92 14.64
N ILE A 1091 6.17 35.24 14.34
CA ILE A 1091 7.32 35.80 13.65
C ILE A 1091 7.42 35.10 12.30
N LEU A 1092 7.27 35.83 11.20
CA LEU A 1092 7.41 35.31 9.85
C LEU A 1092 8.77 35.73 9.29
N ILE A 1093 9.57 34.77 8.86
CA ILE A 1093 10.82 35.00 8.14
C ILE A 1093 10.73 34.41 6.73
N GLY A 1094 11.31 35.12 5.76
CA GLY A 1094 11.37 34.68 4.37
C GLY A 1094 11.53 35.84 3.40
N ASN A 1095 11.81 35.52 2.15
CA ASN A 1095 12.07 36.53 1.12
C ASN A 1095 10.79 37.23 0.65
N GLU A 1096 10.65 38.52 0.94
CA GLU A 1096 9.45 39.30 0.65
C GLU A 1096 9.06 39.29 -0.83
N LYS A 1097 10.04 39.40 -1.73
CA LYS A 1097 9.79 39.49 -3.18
C LYS A 1097 9.23 38.18 -3.73
N ILE A 1098 9.70 37.04 -3.23
CA ILE A 1098 9.20 35.72 -3.62
C ILE A 1098 7.83 35.47 -2.99
N LEU A 1099 7.70 35.69 -1.68
CA LEU A 1099 6.45 35.43 -0.97
C LEU A 1099 5.29 36.26 -1.54
N SER A 1100 5.56 37.52 -1.89
CA SER A 1100 4.56 38.43 -2.45
C SER A 1100 4.08 38.08 -3.86
N THR A 1101 4.65 37.04 -4.52
CA THR A 1101 4.09 36.56 -5.80
C THR A 1101 2.77 35.83 -5.62
N ILE A 1102 2.48 35.32 -4.43
CA ILE A 1102 1.17 34.74 -4.10
C ILE A 1102 0.35 35.79 -3.35
N PRO A 1103 -0.87 36.14 -3.82
CA PRO A 1103 -1.67 37.22 -3.24
C PRO A 1103 -1.86 37.12 -1.72
N VAL A 1104 -2.21 35.95 -1.18
CA VAL A 1104 -2.48 35.81 0.27
C VAL A 1104 -1.24 36.07 1.14
N TYR A 1105 -0.04 35.75 0.64
CA TYR A 1105 1.21 36.02 1.37
C TYR A 1105 1.58 37.50 1.29
N ARG A 1106 1.38 38.14 0.14
CA ARG A 1106 1.53 39.60 0.01
C ARG A 1106 0.62 40.33 1.00
N ASP A 1107 -0.66 39.98 1.02
CA ASP A 1107 -1.65 40.62 1.89
C ASP A 1107 -1.28 40.41 3.38
N LEU A 1108 -0.77 39.21 3.74
CA LEU A 1108 -0.25 38.94 5.08
C LEU A 1108 0.95 39.82 5.43
N ILE A 1109 1.94 39.94 4.54
CA ILE A 1109 3.15 40.74 4.80
C ILE A 1109 2.78 42.22 4.98
N LEU A 1110 1.92 42.77 4.11
CA LEU A 1110 1.42 44.15 4.24
C LEU A 1110 0.68 44.35 5.57
N TRP A 1111 -0.16 43.38 5.95
CA TRP A 1111 -0.85 43.39 7.25
C TRP A 1111 0.13 43.43 8.43
N MET A 1112 1.18 42.61 8.39
CA MET A 1112 2.22 42.56 9.43
C MET A 1112 3.07 43.85 9.48
N LYS A 1113 3.19 44.59 8.37
CA LYS A 1113 3.87 45.89 8.29
C LYS A 1113 3.01 47.09 8.73
N GLY A 1114 1.71 46.87 8.99
CA GLY A 1114 0.78 47.92 9.40
C GLY A 1114 0.05 48.61 8.24
N GLU A 1115 0.24 48.14 7.00
CA GLU A 1115 -0.47 48.60 5.80
C GLU A 1115 -1.81 47.85 5.68
N LYS A 1116 -2.74 48.16 6.58
CA LYS A 1116 -3.99 47.41 6.80
C LYS A 1116 -5.08 47.70 5.75
N GLN A 1117 -4.81 47.39 4.48
CA GLN A 1117 -5.85 47.28 3.44
C GLN A 1117 -6.13 45.79 3.20
N LEU A 1118 -7.20 45.27 3.82
CA LEU A 1118 -7.74 43.95 3.56
C LEU A 1118 -9.12 44.07 2.92
#